data_AF-A0A844INH1-F1
#
_entry.id   AF-A0A844INH1-F1
#
_cell.length_a   1.000
_cell.length_b   1.000
_cell.length_c   1.000
_cell.angle_alpha   90.00
_cell.angle_beta   90.00
_cell.angle_gamma   90.00
#
_symmetry.space_group_name_H-M   'P 1'
#
loop_
_entity.id
_entity.type
_entity.pdbx_description
1 polymer ?
#
loop_
_entity_poly.entity_id
_entity_poly.type
_entity_poly.pdbx_seq_one_letter_code
_entity_poly.pdbx_strand_id
1 'polypeptide(L)'
;MIEASPALEIPSITSNGNSQDTVGKYRTPQPAYASDKLIVKLKRQPDITQANEIKSTLGVVSTKTIDLTGAQIWTLSGKTSVETALATYRNSPLFEYIEPDYIVTTAATFPNDPSFPQLWGLHNTGQNGGTPDADIDAPEAWDIQKGNPNLVIGVIDTGVDYNHPDLVGNIWTNPGEIAGDGIDNDNNGYIDDIRGWDFAYNDNNPSDVHGHGTHVSGTIAGKGNNGVGVTGVAWNAKIMPLKFLNDSGSGTLSAAILAINYATAKGVKITNNSWGGGPYTQSLYDAINAAGQAGALFIAAAGNSGQNADTSPMYPAAYNLANIISVASTTRTDSLSSFSNYGLTSVDLGAPGSDIYSTTPNNTYSTYSGTSMASPHVAGAAALVWSQNPTWTAQQVKNTLMNTGDPIAALAGKTVSGKRLNVYNALAAANLPSVTVSVSPATVQEDGATNLVYTFTRTNLNLSSPLTVNFGASGIANAAPVGSDPADYSVITNGSVTFNPTTKLGTVTFAANATTATVAVDPIADTVQENNESVILTVNSGTGYIGGSPNTATGTIISEEGFTTYFSDDFANNTKGWTLGTEWQIGAAKTSTGQIYGNPDPGTDNTPTADNGVAGVVIGGNASTSLHSYYYLTSPVINTSTANKLFFEYARWLNSDYTPYMQNTVDIFNGSSWVNLWSSGGSPGVQDNAWTPQQFNISAYKSASTQIRFGFNVGSSGVFTVSSWNVDDVKIYGDGGSTLPVITVAATDASAAETLLGTTPNPGQYTLTRTGSTTSSLTVNVGLTGTATNGTDYTNIPNTVTFAANSSTALVNLNVTDDTLVEGPETAILTVTSGTGYTVGTSASATVNIADNDFRSINLSANQTIVEGFTSPQTVGYTATLSSASPQTITVQYATTNGTATAGSDYTSTNGTLTFNPGVTSQVINIPILNDSLNEANETFTLSLSSPTNANLGISKTVTTITDTLTASVTTTLPDNVENLTLTGTAAINGTGNAGNNVLTGNSANNTLAGLNGNDTYVFVAKSGLGTDTIIETTTGGIDTIDFSGTTGAVKLNLGVTTSQTVNSNLKLILSANNVIENAIGGTGNDRLTGNALNNTLNGGGGNDQLQGLGGDDILWGGLGDDILTGGSGNDTYLFKGNGVFTTALGVDYITQFDIGQDKIALSKATFNAVINGVGQALTDFAVVGDDHLVNPSNARIVFSQSSGSLFYNQDGNLLGATSVFEFARLGNPDITLSVSDFSLLV
;
A
#
# COMPACT_ATOMS: atom_id res chain seq x y z
N MET A 1 7.81 56.54 -18.88
CA MET A 1 8.26 56.57 -20.29
C MET A 1 8.97 55.26 -20.55
N ILE A 2 8.37 54.43 -21.39
CA ILE A 2 8.94 53.16 -21.85
C ILE A 2 9.47 53.44 -23.26
N GLU A 3 10.77 53.27 -23.49
CA GLU A 3 11.31 53.21 -24.85
C GLU A 3 11.54 51.75 -25.25
N ALA A 4 10.92 51.39 -26.37
CA ALA A 4 11.00 50.11 -27.04
C ALA A 4 12.35 49.93 -27.75
N SER A 5 12.77 48.68 -27.92
CA SER A 5 13.81 48.28 -28.88
C SER A 5 13.27 47.27 -29.90
N PRO A 6 13.81 47.27 -31.14
CA PRO A 6 13.03 47.08 -32.36
C PRO A 6 13.10 45.66 -32.95
N ALA A 7 12.15 45.41 -33.86
CA ALA A 7 12.03 44.23 -34.70
C ALA A 7 13.24 44.02 -35.64
N LEU A 8 13.67 42.76 -35.77
CA LEU A 8 14.64 42.30 -36.75
C LEU A 8 13.91 41.69 -37.96
N GLU A 9 14.06 42.33 -39.12
CA GLU A 9 13.64 41.83 -40.44
C GLU A 9 14.44 40.60 -40.86
N ILE A 10 13.76 39.65 -41.53
CA ILE A 10 14.35 38.48 -42.18
C ILE A 10 14.59 38.80 -43.67
N PRO A 11 15.81 38.72 -44.21
CA PRO A 11 16.04 38.81 -45.65
C PRO A 11 15.89 37.45 -46.34
N SER A 12 15.27 37.47 -47.51
CA SER A 12 15.05 36.33 -48.41
C SER A 12 16.32 35.87 -49.14
N ILE A 13 16.60 34.56 -49.17
CA ILE A 13 17.56 33.96 -50.11
C ILE A 13 16.87 32.93 -51.01
N THR A 14 17.09 33.14 -52.30
CA THR A 14 16.68 32.37 -53.48
C THR A 14 17.38 31.01 -53.59
N SER A 15 16.64 30.03 -54.13
CA SER A 15 17.07 28.66 -54.43
C SER A 15 18.12 28.55 -55.53
N ASN A 16 19.06 27.60 -55.39
CA ASN A 16 19.31 26.55 -56.40
C ASN A 16 20.36 25.51 -55.96
N GLY A 17 19.98 24.22 -56.00
CA GLY A 17 20.83 23.15 -56.56
C GLY A 17 21.64 22.24 -55.64
N ASN A 18 20.97 21.25 -55.02
CA ASN A 18 21.42 19.88 -54.63
C ASN A 18 22.85 19.63 -54.09
N SER A 19 22.91 19.27 -52.80
CA SER A 19 23.60 18.08 -52.26
C SER A 19 23.32 17.96 -50.74
N GLN A 20 22.80 16.80 -50.32
CA GLN A 20 22.74 16.25 -48.96
C GLN A 20 23.34 17.10 -47.82
N ASP A 21 22.48 17.81 -47.09
CA ASP A 21 22.65 18.07 -45.65
C ASP A 21 21.27 18.41 -45.06
N THR A 22 20.68 17.48 -44.30
CA THR A 22 19.41 17.70 -43.60
C THR A 22 19.73 18.18 -42.20
N VAL A 23 20.00 19.49 -42.08
CA VAL A 23 19.88 20.21 -40.81
C VAL A 23 18.43 20.03 -40.36
N GLY A 24 18.23 19.14 -39.39
CA GLY A 24 16.96 18.89 -38.74
C GLY A 24 16.46 20.19 -38.14
N LYS A 25 15.46 20.80 -38.79
CA LYS A 25 14.63 21.83 -38.18
C LYS A 25 14.15 21.29 -36.84
N TYR A 26 14.40 22.05 -35.78
CA TYR A 26 13.75 21.91 -34.48
C TYR A 26 12.25 21.72 -34.69
N ARG A 27 11.77 20.47 -34.69
CA ARG A 27 10.41 20.19 -34.27
C ARG A 27 10.49 20.23 -32.76
N THR A 28 9.98 21.30 -32.18
CA THR A 28 9.57 21.31 -30.78
C THR A 28 8.85 20.00 -30.47
N PRO A 29 9.20 19.27 -29.38
CA PRO A 29 8.41 18.13 -28.93
C PRO A 29 6.95 18.55 -28.88
N GLN A 30 6.06 17.76 -29.50
CA GLN A 30 4.64 18.02 -29.33
C GLN A 30 4.33 17.82 -27.84
N PRO A 31 3.66 18.76 -27.16
CA PRO A 31 3.32 18.58 -25.75
C PRO A 31 2.51 17.28 -25.60
N ALA A 32 2.81 16.49 -24.56
CA ALA A 32 2.09 15.27 -24.26
C ALA A 32 0.60 15.58 -24.03
N TYR A 33 -0.28 14.66 -24.37
CA TYR A 33 -1.73 14.82 -24.19
C TYR A 33 -2.36 13.50 -23.78
N ALA A 34 -3.54 13.57 -23.16
CA ALA A 34 -4.32 12.39 -22.82
C ALA A 34 -4.72 11.64 -24.10
N SER A 35 -4.30 10.37 -24.20
CA SER A 35 -4.44 9.56 -25.43
C SER A 35 -5.89 9.21 -25.79
N ASP A 36 -6.83 9.46 -24.88
CA ASP A 36 -8.25 9.18 -25.01
C ASP A 36 -9.14 10.44 -24.96
N LYS A 37 -8.59 11.66 -24.95
CA LYS A 37 -9.40 12.89 -24.80
C LYS A 37 -9.14 13.95 -25.86
N LEU A 38 -10.23 14.60 -26.25
CA LEU A 38 -10.24 15.78 -27.12
C LEU A 38 -10.99 16.93 -26.44
N ILE A 39 -10.48 18.15 -26.58
CA ILE A 39 -11.22 19.37 -26.25
C ILE A 39 -11.77 19.93 -27.56
N VAL A 40 -13.09 20.12 -27.61
CA VAL A 40 -13.78 20.56 -28.81
C VAL A 40 -14.73 21.71 -28.52
N LYS A 41 -14.85 22.63 -29.48
CA LYS A 41 -15.91 23.63 -29.51
C LYS A 41 -16.48 23.71 -30.91
N LEU A 42 -17.80 23.84 -31.04
CA LEU A 42 -18.50 23.88 -32.34
C LEU A 42 -18.81 25.33 -32.74
N LYS A 43 -18.58 25.71 -34.00
CA LYS A 43 -18.71 27.11 -34.49
C LYS A 43 -20.13 27.69 -34.51
N ARG A 44 -21.18 26.87 -34.37
CA ARG A 44 -22.59 27.33 -34.46
C ARG A 44 -23.55 26.38 -33.74
N GLN A 45 -24.65 26.92 -33.19
CA GLN A 45 -25.77 26.17 -32.62
C GLN A 45 -26.21 25.01 -33.54
N PRO A 46 -26.56 23.83 -33.00
CA PRO A 46 -26.16 22.56 -33.60
C PRO A 46 -27.12 22.02 -34.68
N ASP A 47 -26.55 21.56 -35.79
CA ASP A 47 -27.05 20.33 -36.43
C ASP A 47 -26.63 19.16 -35.52
N ILE A 48 -27.47 18.87 -34.51
CA ILE A 48 -27.23 17.84 -33.48
C ILE A 48 -26.95 16.47 -34.12
N THR A 49 -27.49 16.24 -35.31
CA THR A 49 -27.35 14.99 -36.07
C THR A 49 -25.90 14.77 -36.48
N GLN A 50 -25.25 15.76 -37.09
CA GLN A 50 -23.86 15.65 -37.54
C GLN A 50 -22.88 15.52 -36.37
N ALA A 51 -23.10 16.26 -35.27
CA ALA A 51 -22.25 16.14 -34.09
C ALA A 51 -22.35 14.74 -33.45
N ASN A 52 -23.54 14.15 -33.41
CA ASN A 52 -23.75 12.80 -32.88
C ASN A 52 -23.20 11.71 -33.82
N GLU A 53 -23.28 11.90 -35.14
CA GLU A 53 -22.63 11.02 -36.12
C GLU A 53 -21.10 11.04 -35.98
N ILE A 54 -20.50 12.21 -35.79
CA ILE A 54 -19.05 12.35 -35.56
C ILE A 54 -18.67 11.70 -34.23
N LYS A 55 -19.42 11.95 -33.14
CA LYS A 55 -19.21 11.28 -31.85
C LYS A 55 -19.26 9.76 -31.98
N SER A 56 -20.24 9.22 -32.70
CA SER A 56 -20.36 7.78 -32.98
C SER A 56 -19.21 7.23 -33.85
N THR A 57 -18.77 8.02 -34.84
CA THR A 57 -17.66 7.65 -35.72
C THR A 57 -16.35 7.57 -34.94
N LEU A 58 -16.05 8.58 -34.12
CA LEU A 58 -14.85 8.67 -33.28
C LEU A 58 -14.90 7.74 -32.05
N GLY A 59 -16.09 7.21 -31.70
CA GLY A 59 -16.28 6.36 -30.53
C GLY A 59 -16.26 7.12 -29.22
N VAL A 60 -16.88 8.30 -29.17
CA VAL A 60 -16.99 9.10 -27.95
C VAL A 60 -17.92 8.41 -26.96
N VAL A 61 -17.43 8.08 -25.76
CA VAL A 61 -18.17 7.38 -24.69
C VAL A 61 -18.76 8.31 -23.65
N SER A 62 -18.16 9.49 -23.47
CA SER A 62 -18.69 10.50 -22.55
C SER A 62 -18.29 11.90 -23.01
N THR A 63 -19.08 12.88 -22.58
CA THR A 63 -18.81 14.30 -22.83
C THR A 63 -19.03 15.12 -21.58
N LYS A 64 -18.12 16.05 -21.28
CA LYS A 64 -18.26 17.03 -20.19
C LYS A 64 -18.20 18.44 -20.75
N THR A 65 -19.15 19.30 -20.39
CA THR A 65 -19.15 20.71 -20.82
C THR A 65 -18.24 21.52 -19.91
N ILE A 66 -17.51 22.46 -20.49
CA ILE A 66 -16.74 23.49 -19.79
C ILE A 66 -17.62 24.74 -19.73
N ASP A 67 -18.31 24.93 -18.60
CA ASP A 67 -19.42 25.90 -18.47
C ASP A 67 -19.03 27.35 -18.79
N LEU A 68 -17.78 27.74 -18.49
CA LEU A 68 -17.25 29.08 -18.77
C LEU A 68 -17.05 29.36 -20.27
N THR A 69 -16.73 28.35 -21.08
CA THR A 69 -16.33 28.54 -22.49
C THR A 69 -17.33 27.96 -23.50
N GLY A 70 -18.24 27.09 -23.03
CA GLY A 70 -19.16 26.32 -23.87
C GLY A 70 -18.48 25.21 -24.68
N ALA A 71 -17.19 24.94 -24.43
CA ALA A 71 -16.48 23.82 -25.03
C ALA A 71 -16.89 22.48 -24.38
N GLN A 72 -16.57 21.38 -25.03
CA GLN A 72 -16.80 20.02 -24.53
C GLN A 72 -15.50 19.25 -24.50
N ILE A 73 -15.29 18.48 -23.45
CA ILE A 73 -14.28 17.43 -23.36
C ILE A 73 -14.95 16.14 -23.84
N TRP A 74 -14.41 15.51 -24.87
CA TRP A 74 -14.87 14.23 -25.40
C TRP A 74 -13.89 13.13 -25.04
N THR A 75 -14.38 12.06 -24.39
CA THR A 75 -13.60 10.87 -24.08
C THR A 75 -13.86 9.79 -25.11
N LEU A 76 -12.80 9.23 -25.70
CA LEU A 76 -12.83 8.24 -26.77
C LEU A 76 -12.73 6.82 -26.21
N SER A 77 -13.44 5.87 -26.81
CA SER A 77 -13.42 4.45 -26.44
C SER A 77 -12.18 3.70 -26.91
N GLY A 78 -11.20 4.39 -27.51
CA GLY A 78 -10.11 3.78 -28.28
C GLY A 78 -10.48 3.33 -29.69
N LYS A 79 -11.75 3.49 -30.13
CA LYS A 79 -12.19 3.18 -31.51
C LYS A 79 -11.46 4.01 -32.56
N THR A 80 -11.09 5.25 -32.22
CA THR A 80 -10.28 6.13 -33.05
C THR A 80 -9.28 6.82 -32.13
N SER A 81 -8.00 6.89 -32.54
CA SER A 81 -6.98 7.58 -31.75
C SER A 81 -7.14 9.10 -31.85
N VAL A 82 -6.65 9.83 -30.84
CA VAL A 82 -6.65 11.30 -30.82
C VAL A 82 -5.93 11.87 -32.06
N GLU A 83 -4.83 11.27 -32.48
CA GLU A 83 -4.06 11.65 -33.69
C GLU A 83 -4.91 11.50 -34.94
N THR A 84 -5.62 10.38 -35.07
CA THR A 84 -6.47 10.09 -36.23
C THR A 84 -7.67 11.03 -36.29
N ALA A 85 -8.27 11.31 -35.14
CA ALA A 85 -9.36 12.27 -35.01
C ALA A 85 -8.91 13.68 -35.41
N LEU A 86 -7.76 14.12 -34.93
CA LEU A 86 -7.18 15.42 -35.26
C LEU A 86 -6.77 15.49 -36.74
N ALA A 87 -6.13 14.46 -37.30
CA ALA A 87 -5.79 14.42 -38.72
C ALA A 87 -7.03 14.58 -39.62
N THR A 88 -8.17 14.03 -39.18
CA THR A 88 -9.43 14.06 -39.93
C THR A 88 -10.19 15.39 -39.76
N TYR A 89 -10.25 15.93 -38.53
CA TYR A 89 -11.19 17.00 -38.19
C TYR A 89 -10.55 18.34 -37.80
N ARG A 90 -9.22 18.43 -37.63
CA ARG A 90 -8.53 19.67 -37.19
C ARG A 90 -8.80 20.88 -38.09
N ASN A 91 -9.03 20.65 -39.38
CA ASN A 91 -9.36 21.70 -40.36
C ASN A 91 -10.84 21.71 -40.78
N SER A 92 -11.70 20.96 -40.09
CA SER A 92 -13.11 20.87 -40.43
C SER A 92 -13.83 22.20 -40.15
N PRO A 93 -14.75 22.65 -41.04
CA PRO A 93 -15.53 23.86 -40.82
C PRO A 93 -16.53 23.74 -39.65
N LEU A 94 -16.72 22.54 -39.11
CA LEU A 94 -17.67 22.24 -38.03
C LEU A 94 -17.15 22.68 -36.65
N PHE A 95 -15.82 22.60 -36.44
CA PHE A 95 -15.19 22.91 -35.17
C PHE A 95 -14.66 24.34 -35.16
N GLU A 96 -14.89 25.03 -34.04
CA GLU A 96 -14.18 26.26 -33.66
C GLU A 96 -12.74 25.92 -33.36
N TYR A 97 -12.58 24.86 -32.58
CA TYR A 97 -11.35 24.11 -32.42
C TYR A 97 -11.67 22.67 -32.05
N ILE A 98 -10.75 21.78 -32.42
CA ILE A 98 -10.63 20.40 -31.97
C ILE A 98 -9.15 20.17 -31.73
N GLU A 99 -8.81 19.93 -30.47
CA GLU A 99 -7.44 19.84 -30.00
C GLU A 99 -7.32 18.70 -29.00
N PRO A 100 -6.12 18.13 -28.82
CA PRO A 100 -5.91 17.13 -27.79
C PRO A 100 -5.96 17.78 -26.40
N ASP A 101 -6.34 17.02 -25.38
CA ASP A 101 -6.27 17.46 -23.98
C ASP A 101 -4.82 17.39 -23.49
N TYR A 102 -4.09 18.49 -23.68
CA TYR A 102 -2.67 18.57 -23.37
C TYR A 102 -2.40 18.41 -21.86
N ILE A 103 -1.46 17.54 -21.54
CA ILE A 103 -0.94 17.36 -20.18
C ILE A 103 -0.07 18.58 -19.86
N VAL A 104 -0.45 19.30 -18.80
CA VAL A 104 0.32 20.43 -18.29
C VAL A 104 1.29 19.92 -17.22
N THR A 105 2.59 20.07 -17.42
CA THR A 105 3.64 19.71 -16.46
C THR A 105 4.43 20.95 -16.00
N THR A 106 4.94 20.91 -14.77
CA THR A 106 6.01 21.80 -14.30
C THR A 106 7.31 21.46 -15.04
N ALA A 107 8.22 22.43 -15.22
CA ALA A 107 9.50 22.16 -15.91
C ALA A 107 10.29 21.09 -15.16
N ALA A 108 10.68 20.00 -15.85
CA ALA A 108 11.38 18.85 -15.26
C ALA A 108 12.67 19.26 -14.53
N THR A 109 12.97 18.64 -13.38
CA THR A 109 14.22 18.89 -12.64
C THR A 109 15.42 18.41 -13.44
N PHE A 110 16.27 19.34 -13.87
CA PHE A 110 17.57 19.03 -14.46
C PHE A 110 18.72 19.30 -13.47
N PRO A 111 19.62 18.34 -13.24
CA PRO A 111 20.85 18.56 -12.47
C PRO A 111 21.73 19.66 -13.07
N ASN A 112 22.49 20.36 -12.22
CA ASN A 112 23.57 21.24 -12.67
C ASN A 112 24.89 20.50 -12.99
N ASP A 113 24.90 19.16 -12.96
CA ASP A 113 26.09 18.33 -13.11
C ASP A 113 26.62 18.36 -14.56
N PRO A 114 27.90 18.75 -14.79
CA PRO A 114 28.41 19.07 -16.13
C PRO A 114 28.33 17.94 -17.16
N SER A 115 28.32 16.68 -16.73
CA SER A 115 28.27 15.51 -17.62
C SER A 115 26.86 14.97 -17.82
N PHE A 116 25.83 15.56 -17.21
CA PHE A 116 24.45 15.11 -17.35
C PHE A 116 24.00 14.90 -18.81
N PRO A 117 24.34 15.78 -19.79
CA PRO A 117 23.96 15.56 -21.19
C PRO A 117 24.48 14.25 -21.81
N GLN A 118 25.51 13.62 -21.22
CA GLN A 118 26.06 12.33 -21.67
C GLN A 118 25.29 11.14 -21.10
N LEU A 119 24.47 11.34 -20.07
CA LEU A 119 23.76 10.30 -19.33
C LEU A 119 22.47 9.91 -20.04
N TRP A 120 22.60 9.37 -21.26
CA TRP A 120 21.46 8.99 -22.08
C TRP A 120 20.51 8.02 -21.38
N GLY A 121 21.04 7.12 -20.53
CA GLY A 121 20.22 6.18 -19.77
C GLY A 121 19.31 6.85 -18.73
N LEU A 122 19.60 8.09 -18.34
CA LEU A 122 18.75 8.90 -17.47
C LEU A 122 17.84 9.84 -18.26
N HIS A 123 18.35 10.39 -19.36
CA HIS A 123 17.62 11.29 -20.25
C HIS A 123 18.21 11.28 -21.67
N ASN A 124 17.46 10.73 -22.61
CA ASN A 124 17.86 10.53 -24.00
C ASN A 124 17.10 11.51 -24.90
N THR A 125 17.81 12.53 -25.37
CA THR A 125 17.31 13.51 -26.33
C THR A 125 17.63 13.12 -27.78
N GLY A 126 18.07 11.87 -28.01
CA GLY A 126 18.63 11.41 -29.28
C GLY A 126 20.12 11.72 -29.45
N GLN A 127 20.81 12.06 -28.35
CA GLN A 127 22.25 12.33 -28.38
C GLN A 127 23.03 11.08 -28.82
N ASN A 128 24.12 11.30 -29.55
CA ASN A 128 25.03 10.26 -30.02
C ASN A 128 24.32 9.09 -30.75
N GLY A 129 23.27 9.42 -31.53
CA GLY A 129 22.54 8.45 -32.36
C GLY A 129 21.49 7.62 -31.62
N GLY A 130 21.08 8.05 -30.42
CA GLY A 130 19.96 7.45 -29.69
C GLY A 130 18.59 7.74 -30.31
N THR A 131 17.60 6.97 -29.87
CA THR A 131 16.18 7.30 -30.06
C THR A 131 15.76 8.18 -28.89
N PRO A 132 15.26 9.40 -29.11
CA PRO A 132 14.73 10.22 -28.02
C PRO A 132 13.71 9.42 -27.19
N ASP A 133 13.69 9.61 -25.87
CA ASP A 133 12.78 8.92 -24.92
C ASP A 133 13.10 7.44 -24.67
N ALA A 134 14.17 6.90 -25.28
CA ALA A 134 14.70 5.58 -24.93
C ALA A 134 15.63 5.70 -23.72
N ASP A 135 15.06 5.99 -22.54
CA ASP A 135 15.78 6.18 -21.28
C ASP A 135 14.99 5.66 -20.06
N ILE A 136 14.94 6.33 -18.91
CA ILE A 136 14.17 5.86 -17.74
C ILE A 136 13.29 6.97 -17.13
N ASP A 137 13.19 8.11 -17.80
CA ASP A 137 12.49 9.32 -17.36
C ASP A 137 12.98 9.83 -15.99
N ALA A 138 14.30 9.92 -15.82
CA ALA A 138 14.87 10.31 -14.52
C ALA A 138 14.59 11.78 -14.15
N PRO A 139 14.72 12.78 -15.05
CA PRO A 139 14.36 14.18 -14.75
C PRO A 139 12.92 14.35 -14.26
N GLU A 140 12.00 13.67 -14.91
CA GLU A 140 10.58 13.65 -14.57
C GLU A 140 10.36 12.95 -13.22
N ALA A 141 11.04 11.84 -12.97
CA ALA A 141 11.02 11.14 -11.69
C ALA A 141 11.51 12.01 -10.53
N TRP A 142 12.56 12.83 -10.74
CA TRP A 142 13.14 13.67 -9.71
C TRP A 142 12.23 14.80 -9.25
N ASP A 143 11.21 15.18 -10.02
CA ASP A 143 10.16 16.09 -9.54
C ASP A 143 9.33 15.46 -8.42
N ILE A 144 9.21 14.13 -8.39
CA ILE A 144 8.46 13.38 -7.38
C ILE A 144 9.37 12.99 -6.21
N GLN A 145 10.50 12.33 -6.50
CA GLN A 145 11.39 11.78 -5.48
C GLN A 145 12.83 11.74 -5.98
N LYS A 146 13.73 12.20 -5.10
CA LYS A 146 15.17 12.31 -5.32
C LYS A 146 15.97 11.26 -4.52
N GLY A 147 15.32 10.53 -3.62
CA GLY A 147 15.91 9.51 -2.77
C GLY A 147 16.07 9.99 -1.33
N ASN A 148 16.24 9.03 -0.43
CA ASN A 148 16.27 9.24 1.02
C ASN A 148 17.69 9.08 1.59
N PRO A 149 18.24 10.07 2.32
CA PRO A 149 19.58 9.98 2.92
C PRO A 149 19.74 8.91 4.00
N ASN A 150 18.63 8.33 4.48
CA ASN A 150 18.64 7.21 5.43
C ASN A 150 18.51 5.85 4.74
N LEU A 151 18.25 5.81 3.44
CA LEU A 151 18.14 4.56 2.70
C LEU A 151 19.51 4.14 2.17
N VAL A 152 19.98 2.99 2.64
CA VAL A 152 21.30 2.43 2.33
C VAL A 152 21.19 1.35 1.27
N ILE A 153 22.08 1.38 0.29
CA ILE A 153 22.20 0.43 -0.81
C ILE A 153 23.58 -0.24 -0.70
N GLY A 154 23.61 -1.55 -0.54
CA GLY A 154 24.85 -2.34 -0.50
C GLY A 154 25.37 -2.59 -1.91
N VAL A 155 26.59 -2.17 -2.21
CA VAL A 155 27.26 -2.45 -3.49
C VAL A 155 28.26 -3.57 -3.27
N ILE A 156 27.86 -4.79 -3.63
CA ILE A 156 28.68 -6.01 -3.48
C ILE A 156 29.49 -6.20 -4.76
N ASP A 157 30.73 -5.71 -4.78
CA ASP A 157 31.52 -5.55 -6.02
C ASP A 157 33.05 -5.50 -5.74
N THR A 158 33.83 -4.77 -6.56
CA THR A 158 35.29 -4.53 -6.41
C THR A 158 35.66 -3.50 -5.34
N GLY A 159 34.67 -2.99 -4.60
CA GLY A 159 34.78 -1.85 -3.70
C GLY A 159 34.22 -0.57 -4.33
N VAL A 160 34.35 0.55 -3.62
CA VAL A 160 33.97 1.88 -4.13
C VAL A 160 35.04 2.88 -3.74
N ASP A 161 35.50 3.71 -4.68
CA ASP A 161 36.31 4.88 -4.36
C ASP A 161 35.45 5.89 -3.58
N TYR A 162 35.42 5.70 -2.26
CA TYR A 162 34.57 6.46 -1.34
C TYR A 162 35.02 7.92 -1.17
N ASN A 163 36.17 8.29 -1.73
CA ASN A 163 36.67 9.67 -1.75
C ASN A 163 36.35 10.40 -3.06
N HIS A 164 35.75 9.71 -4.04
CA HIS A 164 35.39 10.31 -5.31
C HIS A 164 34.45 11.51 -5.08
N PRO A 165 34.70 12.70 -5.68
CA PRO A 165 33.93 13.91 -5.45
C PRO A 165 32.41 13.77 -5.63
N ASP A 166 31.98 12.97 -6.61
CA ASP A 166 30.56 12.65 -6.83
C ASP A 166 29.98 11.61 -5.89
N LEU A 167 30.78 10.87 -5.12
CA LEU A 167 30.28 9.80 -4.27
C LEU A 167 30.41 10.12 -2.80
N VAL A 168 31.42 10.90 -2.39
CA VAL A 168 31.75 11.12 -0.97
C VAL A 168 30.56 11.61 -0.13
N GLY A 169 29.70 12.47 -0.69
CA GLY A 169 28.48 12.95 -0.02
C GLY A 169 27.40 11.87 0.19
N ASN A 170 27.48 10.77 -0.56
CA ASN A 170 26.54 9.66 -0.57
C ASN A 170 27.16 8.34 -0.06
N ILE A 171 28.40 8.32 0.44
CA ILE A 171 28.91 7.12 1.10
C ILE A 171 28.27 6.96 2.49
N TRP A 172 27.82 5.75 2.78
CA TRP A 172 27.30 5.38 4.09
C TRP A 172 28.42 5.42 5.13
N THR A 173 28.07 5.81 6.34
CA THR A 173 28.96 5.75 7.50
C THR A 173 28.28 4.93 8.57
N ASN A 174 28.99 3.96 9.15
CA ASN A 174 28.49 3.10 10.20
C ASN A 174 28.26 3.93 11.48
N PRO A 175 27.00 4.16 11.91
CA PRO A 175 26.73 4.93 13.11
C PRO A 175 27.13 4.19 14.40
N GLY A 176 27.39 2.89 14.33
CA GLY A 176 27.85 2.07 15.44
C GLY A 176 29.35 2.12 15.70
N GLU A 177 30.13 2.77 14.83
CA GLU A 177 31.60 2.77 14.90
C GLU A 177 32.22 4.12 15.24
N ILE A 178 33.31 4.09 16.01
CA ILE A 178 34.19 5.22 16.26
C ILE A 178 35.37 5.12 15.28
N ALA A 179 35.52 6.10 14.39
CA ALA A 179 36.50 6.02 13.32
C ALA A 179 37.96 5.91 13.81
N GLY A 180 38.58 4.76 13.55
CA GLY A 180 40.03 4.56 13.63
C GLY A 180 40.55 4.35 15.04
N ASP A 181 39.71 3.87 15.96
CA ASP A 181 40.14 3.51 17.31
C ASP A 181 40.66 2.07 17.42
N GLY A 182 40.54 1.27 16.35
CA GLY A 182 41.00 -0.11 16.29
C GLY A 182 40.10 -1.08 17.05
N ILE A 183 38.86 -0.68 17.36
CA ILE A 183 37.88 -1.46 18.12
C ILE A 183 36.68 -1.78 17.21
N ASP A 184 36.10 -2.97 17.41
CA ASP A 184 34.77 -3.32 16.88
C ASP A 184 33.73 -2.81 17.88
N ASN A 185 33.24 -1.60 17.65
CA ASN A 185 32.46 -0.84 18.61
C ASN A 185 31.00 -1.31 18.67
N ASP A 186 30.48 -1.82 17.54
CA ASP A 186 29.13 -2.38 17.45
C ASP A 186 29.08 -3.91 17.65
N ASN A 187 30.23 -4.54 17.91
CA ASN A 187 30.42 -5.99 18.13
C ASN A 187 29.89 -6.86 16.99
N ASN A 188 30.00 -6.39 15.75
CA ASN A 188 29.53 -7.11 14.57
C ASN A 188 30.58 -8.09 13.99
N GLY A 189 31.80 -8.10 14.53
CA GLY A 189 32.94 -8.91 14.10
C GLY A 189 33.92 -8.20 13.17
N TYR A 190 33.72 -6.92 12.86
CA TYR A 190 34.48 -6.15 11.86
C TYR A 190 35.00 -4.84 12.46
N ILE A 191 36.29 -4.81 12.80
CA ILE A 191 36.94 -3.65 13.44
C ILE A 191 36.99 -2.45 12.49
N ASP A 192 36.51 -1.29 12.93
CA ASP A 192 36.56 -0.03 12.18
C ASP A 192 35.88 -0.14 10.78
N ASP A 193 34.76 -0.85 10.64
CA ASP A 193 34.01 -0.98 9.38
C ASP A 193 33.22 0.31 9.01
N ILE A 194 33.89 1.46 9.10
CA ILE A 194 33.33 2.82 9.09
C ILE A 194 32.43 3.08 7.89
N ARG A 195 32.71 2.47 6.73
CA ARG A 195 31.94 2.69 5.49
C ARG A 195 31.37 1.41 4.91
N GLY A 196 31.70 0.26 5.48
CA GLY A 196 31.55 -1.07 4.87
C GLY A 196 32.84 -1.88 5.06
N TRP A 197 32.99 -2.98 4.33
CA TRP A 197 34.06 -3.95 4.57
C TRP A 197 34.68 -4.51 3.30
N ASP A 198 35.99 -4.80 3.37
CA ASP A 198 36.73 -5.54 2.36
C ASP A 198 36.82 -7.02 2.74
N PHE A 199 35.95 -7.84 2.15
CA PHE A 199 35.95 -9.29 2.28
C PHE A 199 36.99 -9.98 1.40
N ALA A 200 37.60 -9.30 0.43
CA ALA A 200 38.64 -9.86 -0.42
C ALA A 200 39.98 -9.94 0.32
N TYR A 201 40.30 -8.92 1.12
CA TYR A 201 41.52 -8.86 1.93
C TYR A 201 41.26 -8.98 3.45
N ASN A 202 39.98 -8.97 3.86
CA ASN A 202 39.53 -9.05 5.25
C ASN A 202 40.05 -7.90 6.11
N ASP A 203 39.82 -6.67 5.65
CA ASP A 203 40.18 -5.43 6.33
C ASP A 203 39.10 -4.34 6.16
N ASN A 204 39.34 -3.18 6.78
CA ASN A 204 38.41 -2.06 6.83
C ASN A 204 38.52 -1.08 5.63
N ASN A 205 39.17 -1.48 4.53
CA ASN A 205 39.39 -0.62 3.39
C ASN A 205 38.66 -1.10 2.12
N PRO A 206 37.34 -0.87 2.01
CA PRO A 206 36.57 -1.27 0.84
C PRO A 206 36.77 -0.34 -0.38
N SER A 207 37.93 0.33 -0.48
CA SER A 207 38.23 1.25 -1.59
C SER A 207 38.41 0.48 -2.90
N ASP A 208 37.96 1.08 -4.00
CA ASP A 208 38.08 0.48 -5.32
C ASP A 208 39.38 0.88 -6.02
N VAL A 209 40.11 -0.11 -6.51
CA VAL A 209 41.26 0.07 -7.40
C VAL A 209 40.97 -0.42 -8.82
N HIS A 210 40.03 -1.35 -8.96
CA HIS A 210 39.66 -1.96 -10.25
C HIS A 210 38.76 -1.03 -11.07
N GLY A 211 37.81 -0.37 -10.41
CA GLY A 211 36.94 0.67 -10.98
C GLY A 211 35.53 0.23 -11.33
N HIS A 212 35.21 -1.06 -11.25
CA HIS A 212 33.90 -1.57 -11.62
C HIS A 212 32.83 -1.17 -10.59
N GLY A 213 33.07 -1.40 -9.30
CA GLY A 213 32.14 -1.03 -8.24
C GLY A 213 31.96 0.49 -8.07
N THR A 214 32.99 1.29 -8.35
CA THR A 214 32.86 2.76 -8.42
C THR A 214 31.95 3.19 -9.56
N HIS A 215 32.06 2.57 -10.74
CA HIS A 215 31.20 2.86 -11.89
C HIS A 215 29.73 2.54 -11.61
N VAL A 216 29.48 1.38 -11.00
CA VAL A 216 28.14 0.98 -10.56
C VAL A 216 27.58 1.98 -9.55
N SER A 217 28.39 2.40 -8.56
CA SER A 217 27.97 3.33 -7.52
C SER A 217 27.57 4.70 -8.05
N GLY A 218 28.30 5.25 -9.02
CA GLY A 218 27.94 6.50 -9.69
C GLY A 218 26.60 6.45 -10.40
N THR A 219 26.28 5.32 -11.04
CA THR A 219 24.98 5.12 -11.70
C THR A 219 23.84 5.01 -10.69
N ILE A 220 24.06 4.37 -9.53
CA ILE A 220 23.05 4.25 -8.47
C ILE A 220 22.79 5.61 -7.81
N ALA A 221 23.84 6.24 -7.27
CA ALA A 221 23.74 7.37 -6.36
C ALA A 221 24.91 8.35 -6.47
N GLY A 222 25.40 8.62 -7.69
CA GLY A 222 26.20 9.82 -7.94
C GLY A 222 25.46 11.05 -7.41
N LYS A 223 26.12 11.83 -6.55
CA LYS A 223 25.56 12.99 -5.89
C LYS A 223 25.37 14.08 -6.92
N GLY A 224 24.19 14.26 -7.46
CA GLY A 224 24.00 15.37 -8.36
C GLY A 224 23.43 16.62 -7.70
N ASN A 225 23.28 17.62 -8.56
CA ASN A 225 23.16 19.02 -8.23
C ASN A 225 24.31 19.55 -7.36
N ASN A 226 25.50 18.92 -7.44
CA ASN A 226 26.70 19.34 -6.71
C ASN A 226 27.67 20.13 -7.60
N GLY A 227 27.36 20.30 -8.89
CA GLY A 227 28.20 20.98 -9.89
C GLY A 227 29.41 20.17 -10.33
N VAL A 228 29.42 18.87 -10.11
CA VAL A 228 30.53 17.96 -10.40
C VAL A 228 30.03 16.79 -11.26
N GLY A 229 30.85 16.36 -12.22
CA GLY A 229 30.67 15.08 -12.91
C GLY A 229 29.26 14.71 -13.36
N VAL A 230 28.77 13.59 -12.81
CA VAL A 230 27.54 12.87 -13.17
C VAL A 230 26.57 12.83 -11.99
N THR A 231 25.31 12.50 -12.27
CA THR A 231 24.33 12.13 -11.24
C THR A 231 23.95 10.66 -11.38
N GLY A 232 23.63 10.03 -10.24
CA GLY A 232 22.97 8.72 -10.21
C GLY A 232 21.45 8.85 -10.25
N VAL A 233 20.77 7.70 -10.36
CA VAL A 233 19.30 7.63 -10.33
C VAL A 233 18.75 8.10 -8.98
N ALA A 234 19.33 7.65 -7.86
CA ALA A 234 18.93 8.01 -6.51
C ALA A 234 20.02 8.85 -5.81
N TRP A 235 20.27 10.05 -6.31
CA TRP A 235 21.36 10.94 -5.86
C TRP A 235 21.31 11.42 -4.38
N ASN A 236 20.31 11.01 -3.59
CA ASN A 236 20.29 11.22 -2.13
C ASN A 236 20.37 9.92 -1.32
N ALA A 237 20.41 8.74 -1.94
CA ALA A 237 20.60 7.48 -1.23
C ALA A 237 22.06 7.30 -0.78
N LYS A 238 22.28 6.41 0.19
CA LYS A 238 23.62 6.09 0.70
C LYS A 238 24.16 4.79 0.11
N ILE A 239 25.42 4.76 -0.27
CA ILE A 239 26.14 3.59 -0.78
C ILE A 239 26.99 2.99 0.34
N MET A 240 26.79 1.70 0.62
CA MET A 240 27.66 0.89 1.48
C MET A 240 28.58 0.03 0.60
N PRO A 241 29.88 0.36 0.49
CA PRO A 241 30.84 -0.42 -0.28
C PRO A 241 31.13 -1.78 0.38
N LEU A 242 30.90 -2.88 -0.35
CA LEU A 242 31.16 -4.24 0.11
C LEU A 242 32.08 -4.92 -0.91
N LYS A 243 33.39 -4.83 -0.67
CA LYS A 243 34.41 -5.32 -1.59
C LYS A 243 34.60 -6.82 -1.39
N PHE A 244 34.21 -7.63 -2.38
CA PHE A 244 34.47 -9.08 -2.37
C PHE A 244 35.32 -9.52 -3.57
N LEU A 245 35.38 -8.68 -4.61
CA LEU A 245 36.30 -8.82 -5.73
C LEU A 245 37.58 -8.02 -5.43
N ASN A 246 38.72 -8.70 -5.53
CA ASN A 246 40.03 -8.11 -5.35
C ASN A 246 40.40 -7.15 -6.49
N ASP A 247 41.60 -6.58 -6.44
CA ASP A 247 42.05 -5.53 -7.38
C ASP A 247 42.22 -6.03 -8.83
N SER A 248 42.18 -7.34 -9.05
CA SER A 248 42.15 -7.96 -10.38
C SER A 248 40.75 -8.39 -10.82
N GLY A 249 39.70 -8.00 -10.09
CA GLY A 249 38.30 -8.35 -10.41
C GLY A 249 37.93 -9.80 -10.08
N SER A 250 38.72 -10.49 -9.24
CA SER A 250 38.48 -11.89 -8.85
C SER A 250 38.08 -11.98 -7.38
N GLY A 251 37.15 -12.86 -7.04
CA GLY A 251 36.70 -13.06 -5.65
C GLY A 251 36.30 -14.49 -5.38
N THR A 252 35.99 -14.77 -4.13
CA THR A 252 35.55 -16.09 -3.67
C THR A 252 34.08 -16.11 -3.33
N LEU A 253 33.44 -17.27 -3.49
CA LEU A 253 32.04 -17.47 -3.11
C LEU A 253 31.79 -17.15 -1.62
N SER A 254 32.74 -17.51 -0.75
CA SER A 254 32.65 -17.21 0.68
C SER A 254 32.65 -15.71 0.96
N ALA A 255 33.48 -14.93 0.25
CA ALA A 255 33.51 -13.47 0.40
C ALA A 255 32.19 -12.84 -0.06
N ALA A 256 31.60 -13.33 -1.16
CA ALA A 256 30.28 -12.89 -1.62
C ALA A 256 29.17 -13.19 -0.60
N ILE A 257 29.16 -14.39 -0.02
CA ILE A 257 28.19 -14.78 1.02
C ILE A 257 28.35 -13.91 2.28
N LEU A 258 29.59 -13.67 2.72
CA LEU A 258 29.84 -12.81 3.88
C LEU A 258 29.40 -11.37 3.63
N ALA A 259 29.60 -10.83 2.43
CA ALA A 259 29.11 -9.52 2.05
C ALA A 259 27.57 -9.43 2.10
N ILE A 260 26.87 -10.46 1.62
CA ILE A 260 25.39 -10.53 1.69
C ILE A 260 24.93 -10.58 3.16
N ASN A 261 25.58 -11.41 3.98
CA ASN A 261 25.25 -11.53 5.39
C ASN A 261 25.48 -10.23 6.15
N TYR A 262 26.60 -9.54 5.88
CA TYR A 262 26.90 -8.24 6.47
C TYR A 262 25.84 -7.21 6.11
N ALA A 263 25.50 -7.07 4.81
CA ALA A 263 24.45 -6.15 4.38
C ALA A 263 23.11 -6.44 5.07
N THR A 264 22.74 -7.73 5.14
CA THR A 264 21.51 -8.18 5.79
C THR A 264 21.50 -7.86 7.29
N ALA A 265 22.61 -8.10 8.00
CA ALA A 265 22.76 -7.80 9.42
C ALA A 265 22.65 -6.30 9.72
N LYS A 266 23.13 -5.45 8.80
CA LYS A 266 22.99 -3.98 8.87
C LYS A 266 21.60 -3.48 8.45
N GLY A 267 20.66 -4.36 8.11
CA GLY A 267 19.30 -3.99 7.71
C GLY A 267 19.23 -3.33 6.34
N VAL A 268 20.21 -3.56 5.47
CA VAL A 268 20.23 -3.02 4.09
C VAL A 268 19.09 -3.64 3.30
N LYS A 269 18.17 -2.79 2.81
CA LYS A 269 16.99 -3.23 2.05
C LYS A 269 17.26 -3.52 0.58
N ILE A 270 18.38 -3.05 0.02
CA ILE A 270 18.68 -3.11 -1.40
C ILE A 270 20.16 -3.44 -1.58
N THR A 271 20.48 -4.53 -2.30
CA THR A 271 21.84 -4.78 -2.78
C THR A 271 21.91 -4.76 -4.29
N ASN A 272 22.95 -4.15 -4.83
CA ASN A 272 23.29 -4.26 -6.25
C ASN A 272 24.42 -5.28 -6.42
N ASN A 273 24.18 -6.26 -7.29
CA ASN A 273 25.02 -7.42 -7.52
C ASN A 273 25.37 -7.50 -9.02
N SER A 274 26.29 -6.64 -9.45
CA SER A 274 26.75 -6.52 -10.84
C SER A 274 27.82 -7.56 -11.22
N TRP A 275 27.65 -8.80 -10.77
CA TRP A 275 28.59 -9.92 -10.96
C TRP A 275 27.83 -11.25 -11.16
N GLY A 276 28.50 -12.24 -11.75
CA GLY A 276 27.93 -13.55 -11.99
C GLY A 276 28.85 -14.44 -12.82
N GLY A 277 28.42 -15.67 -13.12
CA GLY A 277 29.14 -16.58 -14.01
C GLY A 277 29.67 -17.88 -13.37
N GLY A 278 29.13 -18.27 -12.21
CA GLY A 278 29.40 -19.56 -11.56
C GLY A 278 28.26 -20.57 -11.69
N PRO A 279 28.47 -21.84 -11.29
CA PRO A 279 27.40 -22.84 -11.21
C PRO A 279 26.41 -22.53 -10.08
N TYR A 280 25.28 -23.24 -10.04
CA TYR A 280 24.36 -23.23 -8.91
C TYR A 280 25.10 -23.65 -7.64
N THR A 281 24.94 -22.90 -6.56
CA THR A 281 25.47 -23.29 -5.24
C THR A 281 24.42 -23.06 -4.16
N GLN A 282 24.17 -24.09 -3.35
CA GLN A 282 23.14 -24.03 -2.31
C GLN A 282 23.45 -22.94 -1.27
N SER A 283 24.73 -22.78 -0.90
CA SER A 283 25.13 -21.79 0.11
C SER A 283 24.88 -20.34 -0.31
N LEU A 284 25.01 -20.03 -1.60
CA LEU A 284 24.69 -18.68 -2.10
C LEU A 284 23.18 -18.50 -2.23
N TYR A 285 22.45 -19.53 -2.67
CA TYR A 285 20.99 -19.53 -2.66
C TYR A 285 20.45 -19.25 -1.25
N ASP A 286 20.96 -19.95 -0.23
CA ASP A 286 20.53 -19.80 1.16
C ASP A 286 20.80 -18.40 1.69
N ALA A 287 21.96 -17.81 1.38
CA ALA A 287 22.30 -16.44 1.79
C ALA A 287 21.37 -15.40 1.16
N ILE A 288 21.08 -15.51 -0.15
CA ILE A 288 20.18 -14.59 -0.85
C ILE A 288 18.74 -14.78 -0.36
N ASN A 289 18.32 -16.02 -0.10
CA ASN A 289 17.01 -16.32 0.46
C ASN A 289 16.88 -15.73 1.87
N ALA A 290 17.88 -15.86 2.73
CA ALA A 290 17.90 -15.26 4.07
C ALA A 290 17.78 -13.73 4.02
N ALA A 291 18.50 -13.07 3.11
CA ALA A 291 18.35 -11.64 2.85
C ALA A 291 16.91 -11.29 2.41
N GLY A 292 16.29 -12.13 1.58
CA GLY A 292 14.90 -12.01 1.16
C GLY A 292 13.90 -12.13 2.31
N GLN A 293 14.12 -13.09 3.22
CA GLN A 293 13.29 -13.24 4.43
C GLN A 293 13.45 -12.06 5.40
N ALA A 294 14.62 -11.40 5.41
CA ALA A 294 14.83 -10.13 6.10
C ALA A 294 14.23 -8.92 5.38
N GLY A 295 13.58 -9.13 4.22
CA GLY A 295 12.88 -8.09 3.47
C GLY A 295 13.76 -7.30 2.50
N ALA A 296 14.95 -7.79 2.12
CA ALA A 296 15.85 -7.11 1.20
C ALA A 296 15.69 -7.56 -0.26
N LEU A 297 15.78 -6.61 -1.20
CA LEU A 297 15.87 -6.86 -2.64
C LEU A 297 17.32 -7.11 -3.07
N PHE A 298 17.49 -8.11 -3.94
CA PHE A 298 18.77 -8.50 -4.53
C PHE A 298 18.76 -8.23 -6.03
N ILE A 299 19.32 -7.10 -6.48
CA ILE A 299 19.32 -6.71 -7.89
C ILE A 299 20.54 -7.32 -8.58
N ALA A 300 20.32 -8.23 -9.53
CA ALA A 300 21.38 -9.02 -10.16
C ALA A 300 21.47 -8.76 -11.67
N ALA A 301 22.68 -8.64 -12.18
CA ALA A 301 22.93 -8.54 -13.63
C ALA A 301 22.71 -9.89 -14.33
N ALA A 302 21.91 -9.93 -15.41
CA ALA A 302 21.54 -11.18 -16.09
C ALA A 302 22.69 -11.91 -16.79
N GLY A 303 23.79 -11.20 -17.08
CA GLY A 303 24.99 -11.75 -17.73
C GLY A 303 25.22 -11.23 -19.15
N ASN A 304 26.46 -11.38 -19.63
CA ASN A 304 26.98 -10.70 -20.82
C ASN A 304 27.37 -11.67 -21.97
N SER A 305 26.66 -12.80 -22.13
CA SER A 305 27.00 -13.84 -23.10
C SER A 305 26.01 -13.98 -24.27
N GLY A 306 24.97 -13.13 -24.33
CA GLY A 306 23.92 -13.17 -25.34
C GLY A 306 23.09 -14.46 -25.32
N GLN A 307 23.06 -15.17 -24.18
CA GLN A 307 22.43 -16.48 -24.04
C GLN A 307 21.03 -16.39 -23.46
N ASN A 308 20.20 -17.41 -23.73
CA ASN A 308 18.92 -17.61 -23.05
C ASN A 308 19.16 -18.26 -21.68
N ALA A 309 19.00 -17.48 -20.61
CA ALA A 309 19.18 -17.88 -19.22
C ALA A 309 18.18 -18.94 -18.74
N ASP A 310 17.02 -19.09 -19.41
CA ASP A 310 16.08 -20.18 -19.10
C ASP A 310 16.68 -21.55 -19.46
N THR A 311 17.60 -21.58 -20.43
CA THR A 311 18.30 -22.80 -20.90
C THR A 311 19.76 -22.88 -20.42
N SER A 312 20.38 -21.73 -20.15
CA SER A 312 21.78 -21.59 -19.75
C SER A 312 21.85 -20.65 -18.54
N PRO A 313 21.40 -21.10 -17.35
CA PRO A 313 21.24 -20.23 -16.19
C PRO A 313 22.58 -19.66 -15.73
N MET A 314 22.57 -18.37 -15.37
CA MET A 314 23.71 -17.66 -14.83
C MET A 314 23.42 -17.20 -13.41
N TYR A 315 24.20 -17.68 -12.45
CA TYR A 315 24.02 -17.36 -11.04
C TYR A 315 24.87 -16.15 -10.65
N PRO A 316 24.34 -15.24 -9.78
CA PRO A 316 23.12 -15.41 -8.98
C PRO A 316 21.78 -15.04 -9.66
N ALA A 317 21.79 -14.38 -10.82
CA ALA A 317 20.58 -13.81 -11.43
C ALA A 317 19.47 -14.83 -11.76
N ALA A 318 19.84 -16.07 -12.07
CA ALA A 318 18.90 -17.14 -12.41
C ALA A 318 18.37 -17.95 -11.20
N TYR A 319 18.70 -17.59 -9.95
CA TYR A 319 18.07 -18.24 -8.79
C TYR A 319 16.57 -17.92 -8.76
N ASN A 320 15.75 -18.95 -8.53
CA ASN A 320 14.30 -18.78 -8.37
C ASN A 320 13.96 -18.32 -6.95
N LEU A 321 14.23 -17.05 -6.66
CA LEU A 321 13.93 -16.40 -5.38
C LEU A 321 13.13 -15.12 -5.63
N ALA A 322 12.05 -14.94 -4.88
CA ALA A 322 11.10 -13.84 -5.08
C ALA A 322 11.73 -12.44 -4.91
N ASN A 323 12.77 -12.34 -4.08
CA ASN A 323 13.46 -11.09 -3.78
C ASN A 323 14.56 -10.70 -4.80
N ILE A 324 14.85 -11.54 -5.80
CA ILE A 324 15.80 -11.20 -6.86
C ILE A 324 15.12 -10.35 -7.93
N ILE A 325 15.82 -9.31 -8.43
CA ILE A 325 15.47 -8.64 -9.68
C ILE A 325 16.59 -8.89 -10.68
N SER A 326 16.34 -9.73 -11.68
CA SER A 326 17.29 -10.10 -12.74
C SER A 326 17.18 -9.12 -13.92
N VAL A 327 18.27 -8.43 -14.25
CA VAL A 327 18.26 -7.25 -15.13
C VAL A 327 19.00 -7.47 -16.43
N ALA A 328 18.28 -7.38 -17.55
CA ALA A 328 18.83 -7.33 -18.91
C ALA A 328 19.33 -5.92 -19.28
N SER A 329 20.24 -5.85 -20.25
CA SER A 329 20.79 -4.58 -20.77
C SER A 329 20.09 -4.16 -22.05
N THR A 330 19.80 -2.86 -22.15
CA THR A 330 19.25 -2.20 -23.35
C THR A 330 20.20 -1.12 -23.87
N THR A 331 20.05 -0.78 -25.15
CA THR A 331 20.79 0.26 -25.84
C THR A 331 20.04 1.59 -25.85
N ARG A 332 20.72 2.67 -26.22
CA ARG A 332 20.14 4.02 -26.45
C ARG A 332 19.08 4.11 -27.56
N THR A 333 18.69 2.99 -28.13
CA THR A 333 17.69 2.85 -29.19
C THR A 333 16.60 1.86 -28.81
N ASP A 334 16.45 1.54 -27.51
CA ASP A 334 15.51 0.54 -26.96
C ASP A 334 15.64 -0.86 -27.59
N SER A 335 16.84 -1.21 -28.07
CA SER A 335 17.15 -2.58 -28.47
C SER A 335 17.76 -3.34 -27.29
N LEU A 336 17.54 -4.66 -27.24
CA LEU A 336 18.27 -5.54 -26.33
C LEU A 336 19.75 -5.49 -26.71
N SER A 337 20.64 -5.18 -25.76
CA SER A 337 22.08 -5.16 -26.02
C SER A 337 22.54 -6.53 -26.50
N SER A 338 23.40 -6.58 -27.53
CA SER A 338 23.79 -7.84 -28.19
C SER A 338 24.46 -8.85 -27.26
N PHE A 339 25.12 -8.37 -26.20
CA PHE A 339 25.74 -9.20 -25.17
C PHE A 339 24.76 -9.61 -24.06
N SER A 340 23.59 -8.97 -23.93
CA SER A 340 22.70 -9.22 -22.79
C SER A 340 22.16 -10.64 -22.85
N ASN A 341 22.31 -11.38 -21.76
CA ASN A 341 21.48 -12.54 -21.53
C ASN A 341 20.01 -12.10 -21.37
N TYR A 342 19.10 -13.03 -21.65
CA TYR A 342 17.66 -12.85 -21.58
C TYR A 342 17.01 -14.17 -21.14
N GLY A 343 15.76 -14.15 -20.71
CA GLY A 343 15.02 -15.34 -20.29
C GLY A 343 13.59 -14.96 -19.96
N LEU A 344 12.63 -15.68 -20.54
CA LEU A 344 11.20 -15.40 -20.36
C LEU A 344 10.77 -15.60 -18.91
N THR A 345 11.43 -16.51 -18.18
CA THR A 345 11.11 -16.79 -16.77
C THR A 345 12.25 -16.41 -15.82
N SER A 346 13.50 -16.36 -16.30
CA SER A 346 14.69 -16.10 -15.47
C SER A 346 15.19 -14.66 -15.47
N VAL A 347 14.65 -13.77 -16.31
CA VAL A 347 15.06 -12.36 -16.38
C VAL A 347 13.83 -11.46 -16.28
N ASP A 348 13.80 -10.56 -15.29
CA ASP A 348 12.60 -9.81 -14.91
C ASP A 348 12.30 -8.63 -15.84
N LEU A 349 13.27 -7.73 -16.05
CA LEU A 349 13.12 -6.52 -16.88
C LEU A 349 14.44 -6.10 -17.53
N GLY A 350 14.39 -5.14 -18.45
CA GLY A 350 15.57 -4.48 -19.01
C GLY A 350 15.81 -3.08 -18.47
N ALA A 351 17.06 -2.61 -18.48
CA ALA A 351 17.42 -1.23 -18.19
C ALA A 351 18.62 -0.77 -19.05
N PRO A 352 18.91 0.54 -19.16
CA PRO A 352 20.06 1.05 -19.91
C PRO A 352 21.39 0.43 -19.45
N GLY A 353 22.12 -0.23 -20.35
CA GLY A 353 23.38 -0.89 -20.01
C GLY A 353 24.46 -0.86 -21.09
N SER A 354 24.21 -0.24 -22.24
CA SER A 354 25.22 -0.03 -23.28
C SER A 354 25.71 1.42 -23.30
N ASP A 355 27.02 1.59 -23.25
CA ASP A 355 27.69 2.88 -23.29
C ASP A 355 27.18 3.83 -22.20
N ILE A 356 27.21 3.36 -20.95
CA ILE A 356 26.81 4.11 -19.76
C ILE A 356 28.03 4.83 -19.21
N TYR A 357 27.94 6.16 -19.08
CA TYR A 357 29.00 7.01 -18.53
C TYR A 357 28.80 7.17 -17.02
N SER A 358 29.85 6.92 -16.22
CA SER A 358 29.78 6.98 -14.76
C SER A 358 31.17 7.23 -14.13
N THR A 359 31.20 7.34 -12.80
CA THR A 359 32.41 7.55 -11.97
C THR A 359 33.39 6.38 -12.04
N THR A 360 34.68 6.66 -12.08
CA THR A 360 35.77 5.67 -11.93
C THR A 360 36.81 6.17 -10.93
N PRO A 361 37.63 5.30 -10.32
CA PRO A 361 38.56 5.71 -9.27
C PRO A 361 39.50 6.84 -9.69
N ASN A 362 40.05 7.55 -8.71
CA ASN A 362 40.96 8.69 -8.89
C ASN A 362 40.28 9.92 -9.52
N ASN A 363 39.04 10.19 -9.14
CA ASN A 363 38.25 11.35 -9.60
C ASN A 363 38.07 11.39 -11.13
N THR A 364 37.89 10.22 -11.75
CA THR A 364 37.75 10.08 -13.20
C THR A 364 36.35 9.59 -13.58
N TYR A 365 36.06 9.59 -14.88
CA TYR A 365 34.78 9.14 -15.42
C TYR A 365 35.03 8.35 -16.69
N SER A 366 34.31 7.25 -16.88
CA SER A 366 34.48 6.36 -18.03
C SER A 366 33.14 5.80 -18.51
N THR A 367 33.12 5.30 -19.75
CA THR A 367 31.96 4.65 -20.35
C THR A 367 32.11 3.13 -20.35
N TYR A 368 31.24 2.40 -19.66
CA TYR A 368 31.19 0.93 -19.69
C TYR A 368 29.91 0.39 -20.34
N SER A 369 29.98 -0.85 -20.81
CA SER A 369 28.88 -1.61 -21.40
C SER A 369 28.75 -2.97 -20.73
N GLY A 370 27.55 -3.31 -20.24
CA GLY A 370 27.26 -4.58 -19.60
C GLY A 370 25.91 -4.58 -18.89
N THR A 371 25.37 -5.77 -18.62
CA THR A 371 24.26 -5.93 -17.67
C THR A 371 24.62 -5.40 -16.28
N SER A 372 25.92 -5.39 -15.95
CA SER A 372 26.50 -4.73 -14.76
C SER A 372 26.24 -3.21 -14.68
N MET A 373 25.98 -2.55 -15.81
CA MET A 373 25.59 -1.13 -15.88
C MET A 373 24.08 -0.95 -15.95
N ALA A 374 23.32 -2.00 -16.26
CA ALA A 374 21.86 -1.99 -16.26
C ALA A 374 21.29 -2.18 -14.83
N SER A 375 21.81 -3.15 -14.08
CA SER A 375 21.42 -3.40 -12.68
C SER A 375 21.46 -2.16 -11.77
N PRO A 376 22.48 -1.27 -11.80
CA PRO A 376 22.49 -0.09 -10.94
C PRO A 376 21.37 0.93 -11.25
N HIS A 377 20.87 1.02 -12.48
CA HIS A 377 19.70 1.85 -12.77
C HIS A 377 18.46 1.32 -12.04
N VAL A 378 18.27 -0.01 -12.03
CA VAL A 378 17.17 -0.67 -11.30
C VAL A 378 17.34 -0.55 -9.78
N ALA A 379 18.56 -0.70 -9.26
CA ALA A 379 18.83 -0.51 -7.84
C ALA A 379 18.52 0.93 -7.38
N GLY A 380 18.91 1.93 -8.17
CA GLY A 380 18.55 3.33 -7.91
C GLY A 380 17.05 3.60 -8.03
N ALA A 381 16.37 3.02 -9.02
CA ALA A 381 14.92 3.14 -9.14
C ALA A 381 14.18 2.51 -7.95
N ALA A 382 14.61 1.33 -7.50
CA ALA A 382 14.09 0.69 -6.29
C ALA A 382 14.27 1.59 -5.06
N ALA A 383 15.42 2.25 -4.94
CA ALA A 383 15.70 3.19 -3.86
C ALA A 383 14.74 4.40 -3.90
N LEU A 384 14.46 4.97 -5.08
CA LEU A 384 13.49 6.07 -5.20
C LEU A 384 12.07 5.64 -4.81
N VAL A 385 11.58 4.53 -5.37
CA VAL A 385 10.23 4.00 -5.10
C VAL A 385 10.05 3.70 -3.60
N TRP A 386 11.06 3.08 -2.98
CA TRP A 386 11.02 2.77 -1.55
C TRP A 386 11.19 4.00 -0.66
N SER A 387 11.90 5.04 -1.14
CA SER A 387 11.99 6.32 -0.43
C SER A 387 10.66 7.04 -0.38
N GLN A 388 9.85 6.97 -1.45
CA GLN A 388 8.48 7.49 -1.46
C GLN A 388 7.53 6.63 -0.61
N ASN A 389 7.76 5.32 -0.55
CA ASN A 389 6.88 4.37 0.14
C ASN A 389 7.64 3.52 1.17
N PRO A 390 8.05 4.09 2.32
CA PRO A 390 8.97 3.45 3.26
C PRO A 390 8.41 2.18 3.93
N THR A 391 7.08 2.04 3.99
CA THR A 391 6.36 0.90 4.57
C THR A 391 6.18 -0.26 3.59
N TRP A 392 6.51 -0.09 2.31
CA TRP A 392 6.36 -1.15 1.33
C TRP A 392 7.32 -2.32 1.58
N THR A 393 6.86 -3.50 1.19
CA THR A 393 7.66 -4.73 1.13
C THR A 393 8.54 -4.74 -0.12
N ALA A 394 9.62 -5.53 -0.09
CA ALA A 394 10.47 -5.81 -1.24
C ALA A 394 9.64 -6.21 -2.49
N GLN A 395 8.64 -7.06 -2.31
CA GLN A 395 7.80 -7.55 -3.40
C GLN A 395 6.97 -6.44 -4.05
N GLN A 396 6.42 -5.50 -3.26
CA GLN A 396 5.68 -4.36 -3.80
C GLN A 396 6.58 -3.46 -4.65
N VAL A 397 7.81 -3.22 -4.20
CA VAL A 397 8.80 -2.45 -4.98
C VAL A 397 9.17 -3.19 -6.26
N LYS A 398 9.53 -4.48 -6.20
CA LYS A 398 9.83 -5.31 -7.39
C LYS A 398 8.67 -5.27 -8.39
N ASN A 399 7.45 -5.57 -7.95
CA ASN A 399 6.27 -5.61 -8.81
C ASN A 399 6.00 -4.26 -9.46
N THR A 400 6.15 -3.16 -8.72
CA THR A 400 5.95 -1.81 -9.26
C THR A 400 6.92 -1.57 -10.41
N LEU A 401 8.23 -1.78 -10.20
CA LEU A 401 9.25 -1.58 -11.24
C LEU A 401 9.00 -2.45 -12.48
N MET A 402 8.60 -3.71 -12.31
CA MET A 402 8.29 -4.60 -13.45
C MET A 402 7.04 -4.14 -14.20
N ASN A 403 6.03 -3.64 -13.49
CA ASN A 403 4.73 -3.32 -14.06
C ASN A 403 4.70 -1.96 -14.76
N THR A 404 5.51 -1.00 -14.32
CA THR A 404 5.46 0.39 -14.79
C THR A 404 6.50 0.72 -15.86
N GLY A 405 7.38 -0.24 -16.19
CA GLY A 405 8.31 -0.08 -17.30
C GLY A 405 7.63 0.07 -18.67
N ASP A 406 8.37 0.67 -19.60
CA ASP A 406 7.93 0.89 -20.97
C ASP A 406 7.99 -0.41 -21.78
N PRO A 407 6.88 -0.83 -22.41
CA PRO A 407 6.88 -2.04 -23.22
C PRO A 407 7.69 -1.82 -24.49
N ILE A 408 8.79 -2.58 -24.63
CA ILE A 408 9.64 -2.50 -25.82
C ILE A 408 9.68 -3.84 -26.55
N ALA A 409 9.54 -3.80 -27.88
CA ALA A 409 9.45 -5.00 -28.70
C ALA A 409 10.67 -5.93 -28.56
N ALA A 410 11.84 -5.37 -28.22
CA ALA A 410 13.07 -6.14 -28.06
C ALA A 410 13.07 -7.04 -26.80
N LEU A 411 12.23 -6.76 -25.81
CA LEU A 411 12.14 -7.51 -24.55
C LEU A 411 10.89 -8.40 -24.46
N ALA A 412 9.88 -8.14 -25.28
CA ALA A 412 8.69 -8.97 -25.37
C ALA A 412 9.05 -10.43 -25.69
N GLY A 413 8.58 -11.36 -24.86
CA GLY A 413 8.89 -12.79 -24.99
C GLY A 413 10.33 -13.17 -24.62
N LYS A 414 11.13 -12.24 -24.09
CA LYS A 414 12.53 -12.45 -23.67
C LYS A 414 12.81 -12.09 -22.22
N THR A 415 11.86 -11.47 -21.54
CA THR A 415 11.90 -11.14 -20.11
C THR A 415 10.48 -11.30 -19.55
N VAL A 416 10.35 -11.48 -18.25
CA VAL A 416 9.06 -11.64 -17.55
C VAL A 416 8.15 -10.44 -17.81
N SER A 417 8.67 -9.22 -17.66
CA SER A 417 7.88 -7.99 -17.86
C SER A 417 7.71 -7.61 -19.33
N GLY A 418 8.66 -7.98 -20.20
CA GLY A 418 8.74 -7.47 -21.57
C GLY A 418 9.01 -5.97 -21.66
N LYS A 419 9.50 -5.35 -20.57
CA LYS A 419 9.55 -3.90 -20.39
C LYS A 419 10.94 -3.40 -20.04
N ARG A 420 11.24 -2.17 -20.47
CA ARG A 420 12.41 -1.38 -20.08
C ARG A 420 12.04 -0.51 -18.87
N LEU A 421 12.95 -0.35 -17.92
CA LEU A 421 12.74 0.43 -16.70
C LEU A 421 12.25 1.85 -17.02
N ASN A 422 11.20 2.30 -16.34
CA ASN A 422 10.76 3.69 -16.34
C ASN A 422 10.47 4.11 -14.89
N VAL A 423 11.25 5.06 -14.38
CA VAL A 423 11.24 5.47 -12.97
C VAL A 423 10.12 6.45 -12.70
N TYR A 424 9.85 7.38 -13.63
CA TYR A 424 8.75 8.32 -13.49
C TYR A 424 7.41 7.59 -13.37
N ASN A 425 7.15 6.64 -14.26
CA ASN A 425 5.96 5.79 -14.20
C ASN A 425 5.90 5.00 -12.89
N ALA A 426 7.03 4.51 -12.37
CA ALA A 426 7.07 3.79 -11.10
C ALA A 426 6.68 4.66 -9.90
N LEU A 427 7.15 5.91 -9.84
CA LEU A 427 6.83 6.86 -8.77
C LEU A 427 5.41 7.44 -8.90
N ALA A 428 4.96 7.69 -10.13
CA ALA A 428 3.58 8.12 -10.41
C ALA A 428 2.56 7.03 -10.05
N ALA A 429 2.93 5.76 -10.25
CA ALA A 429 2.09 4.60 -9.94
C ALA A 429 1.95 4.29 -8.44
N ALA A 430 2.73 4.92 -7.55
CA ALA A 430 2.63 4.70 -6.10
C ALA A 430 1.24 5.02 -5.52
N ASN A 431 0.44 5.82 -6.24
CA ASN A 431 -0.93 6.17 -5.89
C ASN A 431 -2.00 5.28 -6.57
N LEU A 432 -1.61 4.22 -7.28
CA LEU A 432 -2.56 3.28 -7.89
C LEU A 432 -3.08 2.26 -6.87
N PRO A 433 -4.33 1.78 -7.04
CA PRO A 433 -4.87 0.72 -6.18
C PRO A 433 -4.01 -0.55 -6.31
N SER A 434 -3.70 -1.16 -5.17
CA SER A 434 -2.96 -2.42 -5.08
C SER A 434 -3.92 -3.59 -5.15
N VAL A 435 -3.61 -4.61 -5.96
CA VAL A 435 -4.47 -5.79 -6.17
C VAL A 435 -3.80 -7.06 -5.67
N THR A 436 -4.41 -7.72 -4.69
CA THR A 436 -4.01 -9.04 -4.19
C THR A 436 -4.92 -10.14 -4.73
N VAL A 437 -4.49 -11.39 -4.63
CA VAL A 437 -5.32 -12.56 -4.95
C VAL A 437 -5.23 -13.60 -3.85
N SER A 438 -6.36 -14.22 -3.53
CA SER A 438 -6.50 -15.34 -2.59
C SER A 438 -7.39 -16.41 -3.22
N VAL A 439 -7.39 -17.63 -2.68
CA VAL A 439 -8.26 -18.71 -3.16
C VAL A 439 -9.01 -19.37 -2.00
N SER A 440 -10.31 -19.59 -2.19
CA SER A 440 -11.14 -20.31 -1.23
C SER A 440 -12.33 -21.00 -1.94
N PRO A 441 -12.53 -22.31 -1.79
CA PRO A 441 -11.66 -23.23 -1.06
C PRO A 441 -10.29 -23.36 -1.75
N ALA A 442 -9.23 -23.58 -0.97
CA ALA A 442 -7.88 -23.78 -1.52
C ALA A 442 -7.69 -25.19 -2.13
N THR A 443 -8.68 -26.07 -1.97
CA THR A 443 -8.63 -27.45 -2.45
C THR A 443 -10.01 -27.93 -2.84
N VAL A 444 -10.12 -28.58 -4.00
CA VAL A 444 -11.36 -29.18 -4.53
C VAL A 444 -11.09 -30.61 -5.02
N GLN A 445 -12.14 -31.42 -5.14
CA GLN A 445 -12.08 -32.70 -5.85
C GLN A 445 -12.29 -32.46 -7.35
N GLU A 446 -11.78 -33.35 -8.19
CA GLU A 446 -11.83 -33.32 -9.65
C GLU A 446 -13.26 -33.52 -10.22
N ASP A 447 -14.00 -34.50 -9.71
CA ASP A 447 -15.43 -34.78 -9.92
C ASP A 447 -16.35 -34.02 -8.95
N GLY A 448 -15.77 -33.10 -8.16
CA GLY A 448 -16.49 -32.31 -7.18
C GLY A 448 -17.38 -31.25 -7.81
N ALA A 449 -18.55 -30.98 -7.22
CA ALA A 449 -19.42 -29.88 -7.66
C ALA A 449 -18.92 -28.47 -7.24
N THR A 450 -17.70 -28.37 -6.70
CA THR A 450 -17.15 -27.13 -6.11
C THR A 450 -15.94 -26.65 -6.88
N ASN A 451 -15.96 -25.37 -7.24
CA ASN A 451 -14.90 -24.73 -8.01
C ASN A 451 -13.84 -24.13 -7.06
N LEU A 452 -12.60 -24.01 -7.54
CA LEU A 452 -11.63 -23.12 -6.92
C LEU A 452 -12.05 -21.68 -7.22
N VAL A 453 -12.32 -20.87 -6.19
CA VAL A 453 -12.71 -19.47 -6.38
C VAL A 453 -11.56 -18.57 -5.95
N TYR A 454 -10.95 -17.92 -6.93
CA TYR A 454 -9.90 -16.94 -6.73
C TYR A 454 -10.51 -15.56 -6.55
N THR A 455 -10.28 -14.94 -5.41
CA THR A 455 -10.79 -13.61 -5.06
C THR A 455 -9.66 -12.59 -5.17
N PHE A 456 -9.78 -11.70 -6.16
CA PHE A 456 -8.94 -10.54 -6.34
C PHE A 456 -9.47 -9.40 -5.47
N THR A 457 -8.61 -8.71 -4.73
CA THR A 457 -8.99 -7.63 -3.81
C THR A 457 -8.16 -6.39 -4.11
N ARG A 458 -8.79 -5.20 -4.17
CA ARG A 458 -8.10 -3.93 -4.44
C ARG A 458 -8.10 -2.96 -3.26
N THR A 459 -7.04 -2.16 -3.07
CA THR A 459 -7.01 -1.03 -2.11
C THR A 459 -7.67 0.24 -2.69
N ASN A 460 -8.28 1.09 -1.86
CA ASN A 460 -9.19 2.16 -2.30
C ASN A 460 -8.52 3.52 -2.55
N LEU A 461 -8.76 4.12 -3.74
CA LEU A 461 -8.69 5.59 -3.96
C LEU A 461 -9.72 6.16 -4.96
N ASN A 462 -10.28 5.37 -5.88
CA ASN A 462 -11.42 5.79 -6.71
C ASN A 462 -12.30 4.60 -7.10
N LEU A 463 -13.28 4.32 -6.25
CA LEU A 463 -14.20 3.21 -6.44
C LEU A 463 -15.25 3.48 -7.54
N SER A 464 -15.44 4.72 -8.00
CA SER A 464 -16.56 5.06 -8.89
C SER A 464 -16.46 4.46 -10.31
N SER A 465 -15.28 3.99 -10.73
CA SER A 465 -15.05 3.38 -12.05
C SER A 465 -14.70 1.89 -11.95
N PRO A 466 -15.11 1.06 -12.93
CA PRO A 466 -14.62 -0.31 -13.08
C PRO A 466 -13.10 -0.36 -13.27
N LEU A 467 -12.47 -1.45 -12.85
CA LEU A 467 -11.03 -1.70 -13.03
C LEU A 467 -10.83 -3.11 -13.59
N THR A 468 -10.14 -3.24 -14.72
CA THR A 468 -9.80 -4.56 -15.30
C THR A 468 -8.37 -4.93 -14.94
N VAL A 469 -8.20 -6.13 -14.38
CA VAL A 469 -6.94 -6.68 -13.89
C VAL A 469 -6.55 -7.90 -14.72
N ASN A 470 -5.30 -7.94 -15.16
CA ASN A 470 -4.71 -9.06 -15.87
C ASN A 470 -4.23 -10.12 -14.88
N PHE A 471 -4.41 -11.40 -15.21
CA PHE A 471 -3.85 -12.51 -14.45
C PHE A 471 -3.28 -13.59 -15.37
N GLY A 472 -2.32 -14.36 -14.86
CA GLY A 472 -1.77 -15.54 -15.50
C GLY A 472 -2.05 -16.79 -14.67
N ALA A 473 -2.24 -17.92 -15.33
CA ALA A 473 -2.37 -19.23 -14.68
C ALA A 473 -1.09 -20.07 -14.88
N SER A 474 -0.62 -20.69 -13.81
CA SER A 474 0.50 -21.65 -13.80
C SER A 474 0.17 -22.79 -12.84
N GLY A 475 1.16 -23.59 -12.47
CA GLY A 475 0.97 -24.82 -11.69
C GLY A 475 1.16 -26.07 -12.53
N ILE A 476 0.86 -27.23 -11.92
CA ILE A 476 1.00 -28.54 -12.55
C ILE A 476 -0.18 -28.80 -13.49
N ALA A 477 -1.38 -28.37 -13.11
CA ALA A 477 -2.58 -28.58 -13.88
C ALA A 477 -2.59 -27.80 -15.21
N ASN A 478 -3.14 -28.42 -16.23
CA ASN A 478 -3.24 -28.03 -17.62
C ASN A 478 -4.63 -27.45 -17.93
N ALA A 479 -4.65 -26.17 -18.33
CA ALA A 479 -5.87 -25.53 -18.84
C ALA A 479 -6.27 -25.99 -20.25
N ALA A 480 -5.39 -26.71 -20.95
CA ALA A 480 -5.57 -27.21 -22.31
C ALA A 480 -4.79 -28.52 -22.47
N PRO A 481 -5.23 -29.45 -23.34
CA PRO A 481 -4.58 -30.76 -23.48
C PRO A 481 -3.10 -30.68 -23.85
N VAL A 482 -2.26 -31.51 -23.20
CA VAL A 482 -0.82 -31.59 -23.46
C VAL A 482 -0.43 -33.02 -23.87
N GLY A 483 -0.33 -33.26 -25.17
CA GLY A 483 -0.02 -34.59 -25.69
C GLY A 483 -1.20 -35.55 -25.55
N SER A 484 -1.04 -36.61 -24.75
CA SER A 484 -2.13 -37.55 -24.41
C SER A 484 -2.86 -37.17 -23.12
N ASP A 485 -2.36 -36.16 -22.42
CA ASP A 485 -2.92 -35.63 -21.18
C ASP A 485 -4.11 -34.70 -21.50
N PRO A 486 -5.32 -34.94 -20.97
CA PRO A 486 -6.48 -34.06 -21.10
C PRO A 486 -6.25 -32.66 -20.49
N ALA A 487 -7.32 -31.88 -20.39
CA ALA A 487 -7.26 -30.61 -19.66
C ALA A 487 -7.95 -30.81 -18.31
N ASP A 488 -7.29 -30.41 -17.23
CA ASP A 488 -7.68 -30.75 -15.86
C ASP A 488 -8.62 -29.70 -15.27
N TYR A 489 -8.67 -28.51 -15.87
CA TYR A 489 -9.59 -27.46 -15.50
C TYR A 489 -9.99 -26.54 -16.65
N SER A 490 -11.12 -25.87 -16.46
CA SER A 490 -11.55 -24.73 -17.25
C SER A 490 -11.76 -23.49 -16.37
N VAL A 491 -11.60 -22.30 -16.94
CA VAL A 491 -11.95 -21.04 -16.26
C VAL A 491 -13.34 -20.62 -16.71
N ILE A 492 -14.23 -20.35 -15.75
CA ILE A 492 -15.58 -19.87 -16.05
C ILE A 492 -15.49 -18.42 -16.54
N THR A 493 -15.69 -18.23 -17.85
CA THR A 493 -15.67 -16.91 -18.49
C THR A 493 -17.05 -16.27 -18.53
N ASN A 494 -17.11 -14.95 -18.46
CA ASN A 494 -18.33 -14.14 -18.56
C ASN A 494 -17.98 -12.72 -19.02
N GLY A 495 -18.93 -11.77 -18.94
CA GLY A 495 -18.67 -10.37 -19.32
C GLY A 495 -17.61 -9.64 -18.49
N SER A 496 -17.23 -10.17 -17.32
CA SER A 496 -16.22 -9.62 -16.41
C SER A 496 -14.94 -10.45 -16.32
N VAL A 497 -14.94 -11.69 -16.81
CA VAL A 497 -13.79 -12.61 -16.77
C VAL A 497 -13.50 -13.17 -18.17
N THR A 498 -12.27 -12.97 -18.64
CA THR A 498 -11.75 -13.59 -19.87
C THR A 498 -10.57 -14.49 -19.55
N PHE A 499 -10.38 -15.57 -20.30
CA PHE A 499 -9.24 -16.46 -20.15
C PHE A 499 -8.96 -17.22 -21.45
N ASN A 500 -7.69 -17.31 -21.84
CA ASN A 500 -7.22 -18.11 -22.97
C ASN A 500 -6.43 -19.32 -22.45
N PRO A 501 -6.97 -20.55 -22.60
CA PRO A 501 -6.40 -21.76 -22.02
C PRO A 501 -5.05 -22.17 -22.64
N THR A 502 -4.77 -21.81 -23.89
CA THR A 502 -3.49 -22.11 -24.55
C THR A 502 -2.37 -21.20 -24.07
N THR A 503 -2.65 -19.90 -23.91
CA THR A 503 -1.66 -18.93 -23.42
C THR A 503 -1.59 -18.84 -21.90
N LYS A 504 -2.57 -19.42 -21.19
CA LYS A 504 -2.81 -19.30 -19.74
C LYS A 504 -2.88 -17.84 -19.24
N LEU A 505 -3.43 -16.93 -20.05
CA LEU A 505 -3.61 -15.52 -19.71
C LEU A 505 -5.09 -15.14 -19.68
N GLY A 506 -5.48 -14.30 -18.72
CA GLY A 506 -6.86 -13.83 -18.56
C GLY A 506 -6.97 -12.44 -17.96
N THR A 507 -8.20 -11.95 -17.89
CA THR A 507 -8.54 -10.69 -17.21
C THR A 507 -9.76 -10.87 -16.31
N VAL A 508 -9.81 -10.11 -15.22
CA VAL A 508 -10.94 -10.01 -14.29
C VAL A 508 -11.27 -8.54 -14.04
N THR A 509 -12.56 -8.18 -14.13
CA THR A 509 -13.00 -6.79 -14.00
C THR A 509 -13.75 -6.58 -12.69
N PHE A 510 -13.23 -5.68 -11.86
CA PHE A 510 -13.93 -5.10 -10.71
C PHE A 510 -15.04 -4.20 -11.23
N ALA A 511 -16.27 -4.43 -10.78
CA ALA A 511 -17.36 -3.51 -11.03
C ALA A 511 -17.11 -2.15 -10.35
N ALA A 512 -17.80 -1.10 -10.82
CA ALA A 512 -17.83 0.17 -10.11
C ALA A 512 -18.29 -0.08 -8.66
N ASN A 513 -17.55 0.50 -7.73
CA ASN A 513 -17.68 0.40 -6.28
C ASN A 513 -17.38 -0.96 -5.64
N ALA A 514 -17.00 -1.97 -6.43
CA ALA A 514 -16.59 -3.27 -5.89
C ALA A 514 -15.13 -3.22 -5.41
N THR A 515 -14.87 -3.75 -4.22
CA THR A 515 -13.50 -3.94 -3.68
C THR A 515 -12.92 -5.30 -4.04
N THR A 516 -13.76 -6.23 -4.52
CA THR A 516 -13.37 -7.59 -4.88
C THR A 516 -13.91 -7.98 -6.26
N ALA A 517 -13.21 -8.88 -6.95
CA ALA A 517 -13.68 -9.57 -8.14
C ALA A 517 -13.22 -11.04 -8.10
N THR A 518 -14.00 -11.96 -8.68
CA THR A 518 -13.73 -13.40 -8.54
C THR A 518 -13.52 -14.08 -9.89
N VAL A 519 -12.57 -15.01 -9.94
CA VAL A 519 -12.36 -15.96 -11.04
C VAL A 519 -12.64 -17.36 -10.50
N ALA A 520 -13.59 -18.07 -11.13
CA ALA A 520 -13.87 -19.46 -10.78
C ALA A 520 -13.16 -20.39 -11.75
N VAL A 521 -12.41 -21.34 -11.20
CA VAL A 521 -11.76 -22.44 -11.91
C VAL A 521 -12.54 -23.70 -11.61
N ASP A 522 -13.07 -24.30 -12.67
CA ASP A 522 -13.91 -25.50 -12.67
C ASP A 522 -13.05 -26.70 -13.06
N PRO A 523 -12.75 -27.64 -12.14
CA PRO A 523 -12.07 -28.89 -12.47
C PRO A 523 -12.84 -29.65 -13.56
N ILE A 524 -12.11 -30.29 -14.47
CA ILE A 524 -12.69 -31.14 -15.50
C ILE A 524 -12.57 -32.57 -15.03
N ALA A 525 -13.71 -33.18 -14.71
CA ALA A 525 -13.80 -34.60 -14.43
C ALA A 525 -13.28 -35.43 -15.60
N ASP A 526 -12.34 -36.34 -15.34
CA ASP A 526 -11.97 -37.38 -16.26
C ASP A 526 -11.86 -38.78 -15.61
N THR A 527 -11.11 -39.70 -16.19
CA THR A 527 -10.97 -41.09 -15.69
C THR A 527 -9.51 -41.54 -15.68
N VAL A 528 -8.60 -40.62 -15.95
CA VAL A 528 -7.16 -40.83 -15.95
C VAL A 528 -6.71 -40.77 -14.50
N GLN A 529 -5.88 -41.72 -14.11
CA GLN A 529 -5.34 -41.71 -12.75
C GLN A 529 -4.18 -40.72 -12.67
N GLU A 530 -4.36 -39.68 -11.86
CA GLU A 530 -3.39 -38.59 -11.73
C GLU A 530 -2.94 -38.37 -10.29
N ASN A 531 -1.89 -37.56 -10.12
CA ASN A 531 -1.52 -37.06 -8.80
C ASN A 531 -2.30 -35.78 -8.51
N ASN A 532 -2.38 -35.36 -7.24
CA ASN A 532 -2.94 -34.05 -6.92
C ASN A 532 -2.17 -32.94 -7.64
N GLU A 533 -2.92 -32.02 -8.24
CA GLU A 533 -2.37 -30.99 -9.10
C GLU A 533 -2.60 -29.60 -8.52
N SER A 534 -1.78 -28.64 -8.94
CA SER A 534 -1.89 -27.24 -8.51
C SER A 534 -2.32 -26.34 -9.64
N VAL A 535 -3.23 -25.41 -9.32
CA VAL A 535 -3.60 -24.26 -10.16
C VAL A 535 -3.14 -23.00 -9.42
N ILE A 536 -2.26 -22.21 -10.04
CA ILE A 536 -1.73 -20.98 -9.43
C ILE A 536 -2.19 -19.80 -10.27
N LEU A 537 -2.98 -18.89 -9.70
CA LEU A 537 -3.27 -17.61 -10.34
C LEU A 537 -2.34 -16.52 -9.83
N THR A 538 -1.75 -15.77 -10.75
CA THR A 538 -0.82 -14.66 -10.49
C THR A 538 -1.40 -13.37 -11.05
N VAL A 539 -1.42 -12.30 -10.26
CA VAL A 539 -1.76 -10.95 -10.74
C VAL A 539 -0.63 -10.47 -11.65
N ASN A 540 -0.94 -10.23 -12.92
CA ASN A 540 0.00 -9.74 -13.93
C ASN A 540 -0.04 -8.21 -14.04
N SER A 541 0.99 -7.63 -14.67
CA SER A 541 1.03 -6.19 -14.98
C SER A 541 -0.17 -5.73 -15.80
N GLY A 542 -0.66 -4.52 -15.53
CA GLY A 542 -1.76 -3.89 -16.25
C GLY A 542 -1.83 -2.39 -15.98
N THR A 543 -2.83 -1.72 -16.53
CA THR A 543 -3.02 -0.27 -16.38
C THR A 543 -3.98 0.05 -15.24
N GLY A 544 -3.67 1.07 -14.44
CA GLY A 544 -4.56 1.55 -13.38
C GLY A 544 -4.52 0.77 -12.06
N TYR A 545 -3.56 -0.15 -11.87
CA TYR A 545 -3.33 -0.86 -10.61
C TYR A 545 -1.87 -1.32 -10.47
N ILE A 546 -1.48 -1.66 -9.25
CA ILE A 546 -0.21 -2.34 -8.93
C ILE A 546 -0.48 -3.70 -8.26
N GLY A 547 0.42 -4.67 -8.41
CA GLY A 547 0.29 -5.97 -7.75
C GLY A 547 0.60 -5.87 -6.24
N GLY A 548 -0.35 -6.25 -5.39
CA GLY A 548 -0.20 -6.30 -3.93
C GLY A 548 0.43 -7.59 -3.43
N SER A 549 0.59 -7.75 -2.11
CA SER A 549 1.05 -9.00 -1.50
C SER A 549 -0.06 -9.60 -0.62
N PRO A 550 -0.49 -10.85 -0.85
CA PRO A 550 0.01 -11.78 -1.87
C PRO A 550 -0.50 -11.44 -3.29
N ASN A 551 0.36 -11.56 -4.30
CA ASN A 551 0.01 -11.44 -5.73
C ASN A 551 -0.23 -12.80 -6.40
N THR A 552 -0.06 -13.90 -5.68
CA THR A 552 -0.31 -15.26 -6.14
C THR A 552 -1.19 -16.01 -5.16
N ALA A 553 -1.99 -16.93 -5.68
CA ALA A 553 -2.77 -17.87 -4.89
C ALA A 553 -2.72 -19.25 -5.52
N THR A 554 -2.56 -20.28 -4.68
CA THR A 554 -2.43 -21.68 -5.12
C THR A 554 -3.65 -22.47 -4.67
N GLY A 555 -4.42 -22.97 -5.64
CA GLY A 555 -5.46 -23.95 -5.43
C GLY A 555 -4.96 -25.35 -5.79
N THR A 556 -5.54 -26.38 -5.17
CA THR A 556 -5.21 -27.78 -5.44
C THR A 556 -6.43 -28.54 -5.94
N ILE A 557 -6.28 -29.26 -7.04
CA ILE A 557 -7.25 -30.26 -7.52
C ILE A 557 -6.77 -31.60 -6.98
N ILE A 558 -7.61 -32.24 -6.16
CA ILE A 558 -7.36 -33.59 -5.67
C ILE A 558 -7.97 -34.56 -6.66
N SER A 559 -7.14 -35.45 -7.20
CA SER A 559 -7.64 -36.57 -7.99
C SER A 559 -8.27 -37.60 -7.05
N GLU A 560 -9.49 -38.04 -7.37
CA GLU A 560 -10.27 -38.98 -6.56
C GLU A 560 -10.27 -40.41 -7.08
N GLU A 561 -9.48 -40.69 -8.12
CA GLU A 561 -9.35 -42.02 -8.74
C GLU A 561 -8.52 -43.02 -7.89
N GLY A 562 -8.31 -42.72 -6.60
CA GLY A 562 -7.62 -43.55 -5.63
C GLY A 562 -8.55 -44.50 -4.86
N PHE A 563 -8.81 -45.71 -5.38
CA PHE A 563 -9.50 -46.74 -4.58
C PHE A 563 -8.58 -47.37 -3.51
N THR A 564 -9.03 -47.34 -2.26
CA THR A 564 -8.39 -48.05 -1.15
C THR A 564 -8.70 -49.54 -1.23
N THR A 565 -7.67 -50.39 -1.15
CA THR A 565 -7.85 -51.85 -1.09
C THR A 565 -8.16 -52.26 0.35
N TYR A 566 -9.38 -52.74 0.59
CA TYR A 566 -9.84 -53.23 1.89
C TYR A 566 -9.37 -54.67 2.16
N PHE A 567 -9.23 -55.46 1.10
CA PHE A 567 -8.76 -56.84 1.16
C PHE A 567 -8.19 -57.25 -0.19
N SER A 568 -7.07 -57.98 -0.19
CA SER A 568 -6.54 -58.62 -1.39
C SER A 568 -5.85 -59.94 -1.04
N ASP A 569 -6.01 -60.94 -1.90
CA ASP A 569 -5.35 -62.23 -1.80
C ASP A 569 -5.10 -62.82 -3.19
N ASP A 570 -3.85 -63.18 -3.46
CA ASP A 570 -3.36 -63.84 -4.68
C ASP A 570 -3.24 -65.37 -4.48
N PHE A 571 -3.69 -65.87 -3.32
CA PHE A 571 -3.62 -67.26 -2.90
C PHE A 571 -2.23 -67.93 -2.98
N ALA A 572 -1.16 -67.16 -3.17
CA ALA A 572 0.20 -67.68 -3.31
C ALA A 572 0.76 -68.21 -1.98
N ASN A 573 0.13 -67.87 -0.86
CA ASN A 573 0.44 -68.36 0.47
C ASN A 573 -0.82 -68.61 1.31
N ASN A 574 -0.85 -69.69 2.09
CA ASN A 574 -2.04 -70.10 2.84
C ASN A 574 -2.27 -69.31 4.16
N THR A 575 -1.94 -68.01 4.19
CA THR A 575 -1.79 -67.25 5.45
C THR A 575 -2.89 -66.23 5.75
N LYS A 576 -3.84 -66.00 4.83
CA LYS A 576 -4.85 -64.92 4.96
C LYS A 576 -6.15 -65.32 5.64
N GLY A 577 -6.21 -66.48 6.31
CA GLY A 577 -7.30 -66.80 7.24
C GLY A 577 -8.63 -67.21 6.61
N TRP A 578 -8.62 -67.66 5.36
CA TRP A 578 -9.81 -68.27 4.73
C TRP A 578 -10.28 -69.50 5.52
N THR A 579 -11.60 -69.63 5.65
CA THR A 579 -12.24 -70.73 6.36
C THR A 579 -13.00 -71.64 5.39
N LEU A 580 -12.81 -72.94 5.56
CA LEU A 580 -13.45 -73.98 4.76
C LEU A 580 -14.61 -74.60 5.56
N GLY A 581 -15.68 -74.98 4.86
CA GLY A 581 -16.67 -75.91 5.41
C GLY A 581 -16.01 -77.24 5.85
N THR A 582 -16.63 -77.95 6.79
CA THR A 582 -16.07 -79.01 7.66
C THR A 582 -15.42 -80.25 7.01
N GLU A 583 -15.11 -80.27 5.70
CA GLU A 583 -14.56 -81.44 5.00
C GLU A 583 -13.42 -81.12 3.99
N TRP A 584 -12.52 -80.16 4.29
CA TRP A 584 -11.38 -79.84 3.41
C TRP A 584 -10.03 -79.70 4.13
N GLN A 585 -8.95 -80.16 3.47
CA GLN A 585 -7.54 -79.91 3.83
C GLN A 585 -6.91 -78.96 2.80
N ILE A 586 -6.17 -77.94 3.25
CA ILE A 586 -5.27 -77.17 2.38
C ILE A 586 -3.88 -77.78 2.48
N GLY A 587 -3.40 -78.36 1.39
CA GLY A 587 -2.09 -79.00 1.30
C GLY A 587 -2.06 -80.00 0.15
N ALA A 588 -0.95 -80.00 -0.59
CA ALA A 588 -0.70 -80.78 -1.81
C ALA A 588 -1.50 -82.10 -1.92
N ALA A 589 -2.34 -82.19 -2.93
CA ALA A 589 -3.05 -83.41 -3.27
C ALA A 589 -2.05 -84.57 -3.48
N LYS A 590 -2.02 -85.54 -2.57
CA LYS A 590 -1.47 -86.86 -2.84
C LYS A 590 -2.63 -87.80 -3.19
N THR A 591 -2.64 -88.31 -4.41
CA THR A 591 -3.56 -89.37 -4.83
C THR A 591 -3.04 -90.74 -4.40
N SER A 592 -3.95 -91.73 -4.31
CA SER A 592 -3.68 -93.12 -3.95
C SER A 592 -2.98 -93.95 -5.04
N THR A 593 -2.40 -93.34 -6.07
CA THR A 593 -1.65 -94.02 -7.15
C THR A 593 -0.23 -93.49 -7.37
N GLY A 594 0.26 -92.55 -6.57
CA GLY A 594 1.68 -92.16 -6.58
C GLY A 594 2.16 -91.39 -7.83
N GLN A 595 1.25 -90.88 -8.67
CA GLN A 595 1.59 -89.89 -9.69
C GLN A 595 1.38 -88.47 -9.16
N ILE A 596 2.47 -87.68 -9.14
CA ILE A 596 2.44 -86.24 -8.92
C ILE A 596 2.02 -85.60 -10.25
N TYR A 597 0.76 -85.17 -10.37
CA TYR A 597 0.45 -84.08 -11.29
C TYR A 597 0.90 -82.80 -10.59
N GLY A 598 2.15 -82.44 -10.85
CA GLY A 598 2.60 -81.08 -10.62
C GLY A 598 1.77 -80.15 -11.51
N ASN A 599 1.71 -78.90 -11.09
CA ASN A 599 1.59 -77.71 -11.93
C ASN A 599 1.57 -78.00 -13.45
N PRO A 600 0.58 -77.53 -14.23
CA PRO A 600 0.69 -77.56 -15.68
C PRO A 600 1.83 -76.65 -16.11
N ASP A 601 3.05 -77.20 -16.14
CA ASP A 601 4.15 -76.72 -16.95
C ASP A 601 4.78 -77.95 -17.65
N PRO A 602 4.42 -78.22 -18.92
CA PRO A 602 5.21 -79.08 -19.79
C PRO A 602 6.28 -78.21 -20.47
N GLY A 603 7.45 -78.13 -19.85
CA GLY A 603 8.49 -77.18 -20.22
C GLY A 603 9.06 -77.32 -21.64
N THR A 604 9.19 -76.17 -22.30
CA THR A 604 10.37 -75.71 -23.04
C THR A 604 10.39 -74.17 -23.07
N ASP A 605 11.12 -73.51 -22.16
CA ASP A 605 12.04 -72.38 -22.43
C ASP A 605 12.55 -71.78 -21.09
N ASN A 606 13.87 -71.61 -21.00
CA ASN A 606 14.56 -70.88 -19.93
C ASN A 606 14.79 -69.45 -20.43
N THR A 607 13.85 -68.52 -20.18
CA THR A 607 14.14 -67.10 -19.92
C THR A 607 13.02 -66.45 -19.09
N PRO A 608 13.34 -65.53 -18.16
CA PRO A 608 12.36 -64.90 -17.30
C PRO A 608 11.66 -63.75 -18.02
N THR A 609 10.36 -63.90 -18.33
CA THR A 609 9.47 -62.75 -18.54
C THR A 609 8.16 -63.02 -17.81
N ALA A 610 7.88 -62.13 -16.86
CA ALA A 610 6.91 -62.26 -15.78
C ALA A 610 5.48 -62.50 -16.27
N ASP A 611 4.93 -63.64 -15.90
CA ASP A 611 3.49 -63.83 -15.69
C ASP A 611 3.29 -64.25 -14.21
N ASN A 612 3.53 -63.26 -13.34
CA ASN A 612 3.26 -63.10 -11.90
C ASN A 612 3.12 -64.29 -10.92
N GLY A 613 3.58 -65.50 -11.19
CA GLY A 613 3.69 -66.54 -10.14
C GLY A 613 2.35 -66.91 -9.47
N VAL A 614 1.28 -66.87 -10.27
CA VAL A 614 -0.13 -67.03 -9.90
C VAL A 614 -0.40 -68.48 -9.49
N ALA A 615 -0.32 -68.76 -8.18
CA ALA A 615 -0.68 -70.04 -7.59
C ALA A 615 -2.14 -70.01 -7.14
N GLY A 616 -3.07 -70.08 -8.10
CA GLY A 616 -4.50 -70.07 -7.81
C GLY A 616 -4.95 -71.27 -6.98
N VAL A 617 -5.98 -71.07 -6.15
CA VAL A 617 -6.60 -72.15 -5.38
C VAL A 617 -7.59 -72.91 -6.27
N VAL A 618 -7.36 -74.21 -6.42
CA VAL A 618 -8.33 -75.14 -7.01
C VAL A 618 -9.44 -75.38 -6.00
N ILE A 619 -10.65 -74.93 -6.31
CA ILE A 619 -11.85 -75.21 -5.51
C ILE A 619 -12.50 -76.47 -6.08
N GLY A 620 -12.07 -77.65 -5.63
CA GLY A 620 -12.63 -78.93 -6.05
C GLY A 620 -11.81 -80.14 -5.59
N GLY A 621 -12.48 -81.24 -5.22
CA GLY A 621 -11.86 -82.46 -4.67
C GLY A 621 -12.71 -83.71 -4.81
N ASN A 622 -12.14 -84.85 -4.43
CA ASN A 622 -12.82 -86.16 -4.47
C ASN A 622 -13.89 -86.25 -3.37
N ALA A 623 -15.14 -85.89 -3.70
CA ALA A 623 -16.26 -86.09 -2.80
C ALA A 623 -16.80 -87.53 -2.90
N SER A 624 -16.73 -88.28 -1.79
CA SER A 624 -17.40 -89.57 -1.62
C SER A 624 -18.86 -89.35 -1.21
N THR A 625 -19.76 -90.08 -1.83
CA THR A 625 -21.20 -89.77 -1.98
C THR A 625 -22.06 -90.07 -0.73
N SER A 626 -22.05 -89.21 0.29
CA SER A 626 -23.14 -89.24 1.29
C SER A 626 -23.68 -87.89 1.75
N LEU A 627 -23.21 -86.76 1.20
CA LEU A 627 -23.69 -85.42 1.55
C LEU A 627 -24.02 -84.59 0.28
N HIS A 628 -25.28 -84.18 0.15
CA HIS A 628 -25.80 -83.35 -0.96
C HIS A 628 -25.87 -81.87 -0.56
N SER A 629 -24.76 -81.27 -0.13
CA SER A 629 -24.73 -79.90 0.40
C SER A 629 -23.74 -79.01 -0.35
N TYR A 630 -24.02 -77.70 -0.38
CA TYR A 630 -23.07 -76.71 -0.87
C TYR A 630 -21.88 -76.61 0.08
N TYR A 631 -20.68 -76.59 -0.49
CA TYR A 631 -19.43 -76.37 0.23
C TYR A 631 -18.92 -74.97 -0.08
N TYR A 632 -18.39 -74.28 0.94
CA TYR A 632 -17.97 -72.89 0.83
C TYR A 632 -16.53 -72.67 1.29
N LEU A 633 -15.77 -71.91 0.49
CA LEU A 633 -14.53 -71.26 0.88
C LEU A 633 -14.85 -69.80 1.23
N THR A 634 -14.70 -69.41 2.48
CA THR A 634 -15.17 -68.11 3.00
C THR A 634 -14.01 -67.25 3.48
N SER A 635 -13.99 -65.98 3.05
CA SER A 635 -12.97 -65.00 3.44
C SER A 635 -13.04 -64.72 4.94
N PRO A 636 -11.99 -64.15 5.54
CA PRO A 636 -12.11 -63.46 6.82
C PRO A 636 -13.17 -62.35 6.78
N VAL A 637 -13.52 -61.86 7.96
CA VAL A 637 -14.35 -60.67 8.11
C VAL A 637 -13.57 -59.43 7.68
N ILE A 638 -14.13 -58.68 6.74
CA ILE A 638 -13.55 -57.47 6.14
C ILE A 638 -14.48 -56.31 6.50
N ASN A 639 -13.95 -55.31 7.21
CA ASN A 639 -14.73 -54.12 7.53
C ASN A 639 -14.76 -53.17 6.32
N THR A 640 -15.91 -53.10 5.65
CA THR A 640 -16.15 -52.20 4.52
C THR A 640 -17.25 -51.18 4.81
N SER A 641 -17.64 -51.03 6.09
CA SER A 641 -18.79 -50.21 6.51
C SER A 641 -18.67 -48.74 6.19
N THR A 642 -17.45 -48.23 6.07
CA THR A 642 -17.20 -46.82 5.83
C THR A 642 -17.42 -46.44 4.37
N ALA A 643 -17.14 -47.33 3.41
CA ALA A 643 -17.12 -47.04 1.97
C ALA A 643 -18.47 -46.51 1.40
N ASN A 644 -18.45 -45.51 0.52
CA ASN A 644 -19.65 -45.13 -0.25
C ASN A 644 -19.74 -45.93 -1.56
N LYS A 645 -18.62 -46.09 -2.27
CA LYS A 645 -18.44 -46.98 -3.44
C LYS A 645 -17.53 -48.16 -3.07
N LEU A 646 -17.97 -49.38 -3.40
CA LEU A 646 -17.26 -50.63 -3.10
C LEU A 646 -17.36 -51.61 -4.27
N PHE A 647 -16.22 -52.19 -4.64
CA PHE A 647 -16.07 -53.17 -5.70
C PHE A 647 -15.44 -54.45 -5.16
N PHE A 648 -15.85 -55.57 -5.74
CA PHE A 648 -15.28 -56.89 -5.51
C PHE A 648 -14.82 -57.47 -6.84
N GLU A 649 -13.59 -57.94 -6.89
CA GLU A 649 -12.95 -58.48 -8.08
C GLU A 649 -12.28 -59.81 -7.77
N TYR A 650 -12.26 -60.71 -8.76
CA TYR A 650 -11.46 -61.93 -8.74
C TYR A 650 -11.21 -62.43 -10.17
N ALA A 651 -10.10 -63.11 -10.41
CA ALA A 651 -9.86 -63.85 -11.64
C ALA A 651 -10.39 -65.28 -11.52
N ARG A 652 -11.02 -65.79 -12.59
CA ARG A 652 -11.47 -67.19 -12.64
C ARG A 652 -10.97 -67.91 -13.87
N TRP A 653 -10.74 -69.21 -13.74
CA TRP A 653 -10.53 -70.11 -14.87
C TRP A 653 -11.47 -71.32 -14.75
N LEU A 654 -12.23 -71.57 -15.82
CA LEU A 654 -13.09 -72.74 -15.99
C LEU A 654 -12.58 -73.60 -17.16
N ASN A 655 -12.15 -74.84 -16.86
CA ASN A 655 -11.54 -75.78 -17.81
C ASN A 655 -12.57 -76.48 -18.72
N SER A 656 -12.11 -76.95 -19.88
CA SER A 656 -12.90 -77.68 -20.90
C SER A 656 -13.49 -79.02 -20.42
N ASP A 657 -12.93 -79.64 -19.37
CA ASP A 657 -13.41 -80.91 -18.79
C ASP A 657 -14.61 -80.74 -17.83
N TYR A 658 -15.37 -79.65 -17.99
CA TYR A 658 -16.48 -79.32 -17.11
C TYR A 658 -17.58 -80.40 -17.16
N THR A 659 -17.77 -81.11 -16.05
CA THR A 659 -18.87 -82.07 -15.90
C THR A 659 -20.20 -81.30 -15.76
N PRO A 660 -21.29 -81.71 -16.44
CA PRO A 660 -22.53 -80.93 -16.55
C PRO A 660 -23.38 -80.86 -15.26
N TYR A 661 -22.82 -81.19 -14.09
CA TYR A 661 -23.56 -81.37 -12.83
C TYR A 661 -23.04 -80.50 -11.67
N MET A 662 -22.26 -79.45 -11.95
CA MET A 662 -21.74 -78.54 -10.94
C MET A 662 -22.48 -77.20 -10.92
N GLN A 663 -22.86 -76.74 -9.74
CA GLN A 663 -23.33 -75.37 -9.51
C GLN A 663 -22.29 -74.62 -8.69
N ASN A 664 -21.69 -73.59 -9.29
CA ASN A 664 -20.76 -72.69 -8.63
C ASN A 664 -21.49 -71.41 -8.26
N THR A 665 -21.20 -70.86 -7.10
CA THR A 665 -21.79 -69.60 -6.61
C THR A 665 -20.72 -68.69 -6.03
N VAL A 666 -20.93 -67.39 -6.17
CA VAL A 666 -20.21 -66.36 -5.42
C VAL A 666 -21.23 -65.63 -4.59
N ASP A 667 -21.03 -65.60 -3.27
CA ASP A 667 -21.93 -64.91 -2.35
C ASP A 667 -21.16 -63.87 -1.52
N ILE A 668 -21.85 -62.79 -1.15
CA ILE A 668 -21.38 -61.77 -0.22
C ILE A 668 -22.25 -61.74 1.03
N PHE A 669 -21.62 -61.64 2.20
CA PHE A 669 -22.32 -61.42 3.46
C PHE A 669 -22.46 -59.92 3.71
N ASN A 670 -23.69 -59.42 3.75
CA ASN A 670 -23.98 -57.99 3.93
C ASN A 670 -24.11 -57.58 5.43
N GLY A 671 -23.64 -58.41 6.35
CA GLY A 671 -23.79 -58.21 7.80
C GLY A 671 -25.01 -58.88 8.43
N SER A 672 -26.00 -59.31 7.64
CA SER A 672 -27.20 -59.99 8.15
C SER A 672 -27.54 -61.27 7.39
N SER A 673 -27.22 -61.35 6.10
CA SER A 673 -27.52 -62.49 5.25
C SER A 673 -26.49 -62.63 4.12
N TRP A 674 -26.36 -63.85 3.60
CA TRP A 674 -25.61 -64.11 2.37
C TRP A 674 -26.46 -63.77 1.14
N VAL A 675 -25.91 -62.99 0.24
CA VAL A 675 -26.52 -62.57 -1.03
C VAL A 675 -25.71 -63.17 -2.18
N ASN A 676 -26.37 -63.81 -3.13
CA ASN A 676 -25.70 -64.37 -4.30
C ASN A 676 -25.34 -63.26 -5.29
N LEU A 677 -24.05 -63.08 -5.55
CA LEU A 677 -23.52 -62.17 -6.57
C LEU A 677 -23.49 -62.83 -7.94
N TRP A 678 -23.23 -64.14 -7.98
CA TRP A 678 -23.18 -64.91 -9.22
C TRP A 678 -23.48 -66.40 -8.99
N SER A 679 -24.09 -67.05 -9.98
CA SER A 679 -24.30 -68.50 -10.03
C SER A 679 -24.12 -69.02 -11.45
N SER A 680 -23.56 -70.23 -11.61
CA SER A 680 -23.44 -70.89 -12.92
C SER A 680 -24.77 -71.43 -13.49
N GLY A 681 -25.90 -71.30 -12.76
CA GLY A 681 -27.25 -71.46 -13.33
C GLY A 681 -27.72 -72.90 -13.65
N GLY A 682 -27.05 -73.94 -13.15
CA GLY A 682 -27.53 -75.33 -13.26
C GLY A 682 -27.56 -75.93 -14.68
N SER A 683 -27.00 -75.25 -15.69
CA SER A 683 -26.93 -75.70 -17.09
C SER A 683 -25.47 -75.63 -17.59
N PRO A 684 -24.98 -76.61 -18.36
CA PRO A 684 -23.57 -76.66 -18.77
C PRO A 684 -23.28 -75.61 -19.84
N GLY A 685 -22.39 -74.64 -19.58
CA GLY A 685 -22.02 -73.71 -20.65
C GLY A 685 -21.09 -72.53 -20.40
N VAL A 686 -20.67 -72.19 -19.17
CA VAL A 686 -19.70 -71.09 -19.00
C VAL A 686 -18.29 -71.67 -19.03
N GLN A 687 -17.62 -71.56 -20.17
CA GLN A 687 -16.22 -71.94 -20.37
C GLN A 687 -15.41 -70.69 -20.70
N ASP A 688 -14.35 -70.46 -19.95
CA ASP A 688 -13.50 -69.29 -20.15
C ASP A 688 -12.15 -69.69 -20.77
N ASN A 689 -11.65 -70.92 -20.50
CA ASN A 689 -10.38 -71.50 -21.00
C ASN A 689 -9.15 -70.57 -20.92
N ALA A 690 -9.24 -69.53 -20.10
CA ALA A 690 -8.26 -68.51 -19.80
C ALA A 690 -8.65 -67.82 -18.49
N TRP A 691 -7.69 -67.21 -17.79
CA TRP A 691 -7.98 -66.36 -16.64
C TRP A 691 -8.84 -65.17 -17.06
N THR A 692 -10.07 -65.14 -16.57
CA THR A 692 -11.05 -64.09 -16.86
C THR A 692 -11.35 -63.32 -15.59
N PRO A 693 -10.99 -62.03 -15.50
CA PRO A 693 -11.37 -61.16 -14.39
C PRO A 693 -12.89 -61.02 -14.30
N GLN A 694 -13.41 -61.03 -13.09
CA GLN A 694 -14.81 -60.78 -12.78
C GLN A 694 -14.87 -59.65 -11.77
N GLN A 695 -15.68 -58.63 -12.05
CA GLN A 695 -15.84 -57.47 -11.17
C GLN A 695 -17.32 -57.26 -10.86
N PHE A 696 -17.62 -56.97 -9.61
CA PHE A 696 -18.96 -56.73 -9.09
C PHE A 696 -18.98 -55.39 -8.35
N ASN A 697 -19.94 -54.53 -8.68
CA ASN A 697 -20.29 -53.41 -7.82
C ASN A 697 -21.05 -53.95 -6.61
N ILE A 698 -20.44 -53.86 -5.43
CA ILE A 698 -20.97 -54.37 -4.17
C ILE A 698 -21.30 -53.24 -3.18
N SER A 699 -21.40 -52.00 -3.66
CA SER A 699 -21.65 -50.80 -2.84
C SER A 699 -22.92 -50.88 -1.98
N ALA A 700 -23.90 -51.67 -2.42
CA ALA A 700 -25.17 -51.91 -1.70
C ALA A 700 -25.05 -52.93 -0.54
N TYR A 701 -23.94 -53.68 -0.46
CA TYR A 701 -23.76 -54.79 0.48
C TYR A 701 -22.69 -54.54 1.55
N LYS A 702 -22.26 -53.30 1.70
CA LYS A 702 -21.26 -52.86 2.69
C LYS A 702 -21.68 -53.15 4.12
N SER A 703 -20.71 -53.56 4.94
CA SER A 703 -20.91 -53.89 6.35
C SER A 703 -19.60 -53.87 7.13
N ALA A 704 -19.70 -53.73 8.45
CA ALA A 704 -18.55 -53.89 9.35
C ALA A 704 -18.06 -55.34 9.40
N SER A 705 -18.89 -56.27 8.90
CA SER A 705 -18.61 -57.69 8.90
C SER A 705 -18.71 -58.34 7.51
N THR A 706 -18.35 -57.62 6.46
CA THR A 706 -18.44 -58.13 5.08
C THR A 706 -17.57 -59.36 4.90
N GLN A 707 -18.07 -60.37 4.19
CA GLN A 707 -17.31 -61.56 3.81
C GLN A 707 -17.68 -61.96 2.39
N ILE A 708 -16.75 -62.57 1.66
CA ILE A 708 -17.00 -63.21 0.36
C ILE A 708 -16.86 -64.71 0.55
N ARG A 709 -17.72 -65.48 -0.11
CA ARG A 709 -17.51 -66.92 -0.22
C ARG A 709 -17.72 -67.45 -1.63
N PHE A 710 -16.92 -68.44 -1.96
CA PHE A 710 -17.03 -69.22 -3.18
C PHE A 710 -17.67 -70.56 -2.85
N GLY A 711 -18.82 -70.84 -3.44
CA GLY A 711 -19.62 -72.04 -3.19
C GLY A 711 -19.61 -73.01 -4.36
N PHE A 712 -19.56 -74.31 -4.07
CA PHE A 712 -19.70 -75.36 -5.08
C PHE A 712 -20.64 -76.48 -4.62
N ASN A 713 -21.38 -77.07 -5.55
CA ASN A 713 -22.28 -78.20 -5.30
C ASN A 713 -22.18 -79.25 -6.42
N VAL A 714 -22.19 -80.54 -6.04
CA VAL A 714 -22.18 -81.70 -6.95
C VAL A 714 -23.57 -82.36 -6.97
N GLY A 715 -24.27 -82.23 -8.09
CA GLY A 715 -25.71 -82.56 -8.19
C GLY A 715 -26.08 -84.03 -8.44
N SER A 716 -25.17 -85.00 -8.43
CA SER A 716 -25.52 -86.40 -8.73
C SER A 716 -24.68 -87.45 -7.99
N SER A 717 -25.27 -88.63 -7.77
CA SER A 717 -24.63 -89.78 -7.12
C SER A 717 -23.63 -90.48 -8.05
N GLY A 718 -22.35 -90.15 -7.93
CA GLY A 718 -21.22 -90.80 -8.58
C GLY A 718 -19.88 -90.26 -8.05
N VAL A 719 -18.81 -91.06 -8.11
CA VAL A 719 -17.45 -90.61 -7.77
C VAL A 719 -16.92 -89.83 -8.98
N PHE A 720 -16.75 -88.52 -8.83
CA PHE A 720 -16.19 -87.66 -9.87
C PHE A 720 -14.88 -87.06 -9.38
N THR A 721 -13.84 -87.09 -10.21
CA THR A 721 -12.62 -86.30 -9.99
C THR A 721 -12.95 -84.86 -10.36
N VAL A 722 -12.94 -83.96 -9.39
CA VAL A 722 -13.36 -82.57 -9.56
C VAL A 722 -12.13 -81.67 -9.60
N SER A 723 -11.78 -81.12 -10.77
CA SER A 723 -10.61 -80.23 -10.92
C SER A 723 -10.83 -79.13 -11.97
N SER A 724 -11.88 -78.32 -11.84
CA SER A 724 -12.30 -77.43 -12.93
C SER A 724 -12.77 -76.01 -12.54
N TRP A 725 -12.65 -75.57 -11.29
CA TRP A 725 -12.85 -74.16 -10.92
C TRP A 725 -11.65 -73.60 -10.14
N ASN A 726 -10.90 -72.72 -10.80
CA ASN A 726 -9.76 -72.03 -10.20
C ASN A 726 -10.11 -70.56 -9.98
N VAL A 727 -9.69 -70.02 -8.84
CA VAL A 727 -9.90 -68.63 -8.44
C VAL A 727 -8.56 -68.02 -8.04
N ASP A 728 -8.33 -66.77 -8.46
CA ASP A 728 -7.16 -65.99 -8.10
C ASP A 728 -7.47 -64.48 -8.03
N ASP A 729 -6.49 -63.65 -7.64
CA ASP A 729 -6.51 -62.19 -7.62
C ASP A 729 -7.77 -61.60 -6.95
N VAL A 730 -8.15 -62.17 -5.81
CA VAL A 730 -9.35 -61.75 -5.07
C VAL A 730 -9.09 -60.40 -4.42
N LYS A 731 -9.86 -59.38 -4.77
CA LYS A 731 -9.71 -58.01 -4.25
C LYS A 731 -11.06 -57.40 -3.87
N ILE A 732 -11.13 -56.76 -2.71
CA ILE A 732 -12.19 -55.81 -2.36
C ILE A 732 -11.55 -54.43 -2.22
N TYR A 733 -12.08 -53.46 -2.94
CA TYR A 733 -11.57 -52.08 -2.94
C TYR A 733 -12.71 -51.07 -3.06
N GLY A 734 -12.47 -49.87 -2.58
CA GLY A 734 -13.48 -48.82 -2.54
C GLY A 734 -12.92 -47.49 -2.03
N ASP A 735 -13.77 -46.48 -1.98
CA ASP A 735 -13.43 -45.06 -1.75
C ASP A 735 -13.01 -44.69 -0.31
N GLY A 736 -12.60 -45.63 0.53
CA GLY A 736 -12.18 -45.36 1.92
C GLY A 736 -13.29 -44.98 2.92
N GLY A 737 -14.43 -44.45 2.44
CA GLY A 737 -15.56 -44.06 3.27
C GLY A 737 -15.45 -42.73 4.01
N SER A 738 -16.60 -42.13 4.39
CA SER A 738 -16.69 -40.71 4.76
C SER A 738 -15.64 -40.31 5.80
N THR A 739 -14.69 -39.47 5.38
CA THR A 739 -13.85 -38.72 6.31
C THR A 739 -14.77 -37.93 7.24
N LEU A 740 -14.49 -37.99 8.55
CA LEU A 740 -15.16 -37.09 9.49
C LEU A 740 -14.94 -35.65 8.99
N PRO A 741 -15.93 -34.76 9.15
CA PRO A 741 -15.77 -33.38 8.75
C PRO A 741 -14.50 -32.78 9.36
N VAL A 742 -13.65 -32.14 8.56
CA VAL A 742 -12.44 -31.46 9.08
C VAL A 742 -12.81 -30.02 9.40
N ILE A 743 -12.45 -29.54 10.59
CA ILE A 743 -12.71 -28.16 11.01
C ILE A 743 -11.42 -27.36 11.02
N THR A 744 -11.41 -26.25 10.29
CA THR A 744 -10.37 -25.22 10.34
C THR A 744 -10.95 -23.90 10.81
N VAL A 745 -10.09 -22.97 11.22
CA VAL A 745 -10.49 -21.61 11.57
C VAL A 745 -9.53 -20.59 10.94
N ALA A 746 -10.08 -19.46 10.52
CA ALA A 746 -9.35 -18.29 10.07
C ALA A 746 -9.96 -17.02 10.68
N ALA A 747 -9.15 -15.99 10.89
CA ALA A 747 -9.64 -14.66 11.21
C ALA A 747 -10.04 -13.99 9.88
N THR A 748 -11.35 -13.92 9.61
CA THR A 748 -11.88 -13.23 8.42
C THR A 748 -11.90 -11.72 8.60
N ASP A 749 -11.85 -11.26 9.84
CA ASP A 749 -11.45 -9.92 10.21
C ASP A 749 -10.45 -10.01 11.37
N ALA A 750 -9.16 -9.83 11.05
CA ALA A 750 -8.07 -9.94 12.00
C ALA A 750 -7.77 -8.62 12.75
N SER A 751 -8.49 -7.53 12.45
CA SER A 751 -8.19 -6.19 12.96
C SER A 751 -9.35 -5.64 13.79
N ALA A 752 -9.46 -6.13 15.02
CA ALA A 752 -10.35 -5.59 16.02
C ALA A 752 -9.82 -4.24 16.56
N ALA A 753 -10.72 -3.36 16.97
CA ALA A 753 -10.33 -2.10 17.59
C ALA A 753 -11.30 -1.70 18.71
N GLU A 754 -10.74 -1.26 19.83
CA GLU A 754 -11.48 -0.51 20.84
C GLU A 754 -11.96 0.79 20.20
N THR A 755 -13.20 1.17 20.47
CA THR A 755 -13.85 2.27 19.76
C THR A 755 -14.69 3.10 20.70
N LEU A 756 -14.38 4.40 20.74
CA LEU A 756 -15.12 5.42 21.48
C LEU A 756 -16.64 5.31 21.25
N LEU A 757 -17.38 5.45 22.35
CA LEU A 757 -18.83 5.44 22.42
C LEU A 757 -19.47 6.36 21.35
N GLY A 758 -20.11 5.76 20.34
CA GLY A 758 -20.76 6.47 19.22
C GLY A 758 -20.14 6.23 17.85
N THR A 759 -19.04 5.49 17.76
CA THR A 759 -18.50 4.96 16.49
C THR A 759 -18.98 3.52 16.25
N THR A 760 -18.96 3.04 15.01
CA THR A 760 -19.29 1.64 14.70
C THR A 760 -18.11 0.74 15.09
N PRO A 761 -18.25 -0.14 16.09
CA PRO A 761 -17.14 -0.97 16.55
C PRO A 761 -16.70 -1.96 15.48
N ASN A 762 -15.38 -2.19 15.36
CA ASN A 762 -14.89 -3.39 14.67
C ASN A 762 -14.66 -4.50 15.71
N PRO A 763 -15.58 -5.48 15.83
CA PRO A 763 -15.45 -6.53 16.82
C PRO A 763 -14.36 -7.55 16.52
N GLY A 764 -13.79 -7.58 15.30
CA GLY A 764 -13.02 -8.73 14.82
C GLY A 764 -13.88 -9.99 14.64
N GLN A 765 -13.49 -10.87 13.71
CA GLN A 765 -14.32 -12.04 13.37
C GLN A 765 -13.48 -13.25 13.00
N TYR A 766 -13.84 -14.39 13.58
CA TYR A 766 -13.38 -15.71 13.19
C TYR A 766 -14.43 -16.41 12.32
N THR A 767 -13.98 -17.08 11.27
CA THR A 767 -14.79 -18.00 10.49
C THR A 767 -14.25 -19.41 10.66
N LEU A 768 -15.06 -20.28 11.25
CA LEU A 768 -14.81 -21.70 11.27
C LEU A 768 -15.36 -22.31 9.98
N THR A 769 -14.59 -23.19 9.37
CA THR A 769 -14.95 -23.88 8.12
C THR A 769 -14.97 -25.38 8.34
N ARG A 770 -16.02 -26.04 7.84
CA ARG A 770 -16.21 -27.50 7.88
C ARG A 770 -16.13 -28.07 6.47
N THR A 771 -15.24 -29.04 6.26
CA THR A 771 -15.21 -29.88 5.05
C THR A 771 -15.99 -31.19 5.27
N GLY A 772 -16.41 -31.88 4.21
CA GLY A 772 -17.22 -33.10 4.32
C GLY A 772 -18.74 -32.85 4.40
N SER A 773 -19.50 -33.82 4.93
CA SER A 773 -20.97 -33.76 4.91
C SER A 773 -21.54 -32.60 5.74
N THR A 774 -22.38 -31.75 5.11
CA THR A 774 -23.05 -30.62 5.77
C THR A 774 -24.50 -30.91 6.17
N THR A 775 -25.05 -32.07 5.80
CA THR A 775 -26.49 -32.37 5.87
C THR A 775 -27.09 -32.32 7.28
N SER A 776 -26.26 -32.50 8.31
CA SER A 776 -26.64 -32.37 9.72
C SER A 776 -25.88 -31.22 10.38
N SER A 777 -26.49 -30.61 11.39
CA SER A 777 -25.80 -29.65 12.26
C SER A 777 -24.62 -30.31 12.96
N LEU A 778 -23.54 -29.58 13.18
CA LEU A 778 -22.37 -30.04 13.91
C LEU A 778 -21.98 -29.02 14.98
N THR A 779 -21.73 -29.48 16.20
CA THR A 779 -21.20 -28.64 17.28
C THR A 779 -19.72 -28.91 17.46
N VAL A 780 -18.92 -27.85 17.47
CA VAL A 780 -17.45 -27.89 17.52
C VAL A 780 -16.97 -27.18 18.78
N ASN A 781 -15.98 -27.77 19.46
CA ASN A 781 -15.38 -27.18 20.65
C ASN A 781 -14.33 -26.13 20.27
N VAL A 782 -14.35 -24.98 20.94
CA VAL A 782 -13.37 -23.89 20.76
C VAL A 782 -12.84 -23.40 22.10
N GLY A 783 -11.61 -22.89 22.11
CA GLY A 783 -11.00 -22.20 23.24
C GLY A 783 -10.40 -20.87 22.80
N LEU A 784 -10.39 -19.88 23.70
CA LEU A 784 -9.74 -18.59 23.48
C LEU A 784 -8.52 -18.45 24.39
N THR A 785 -7.42 -17.97 23.83
CA THR A 785 -6.17 -17.62 24.52
C THR A 785 -5.62 -16.33 23.92
N GLY A 786 -4.53 -15.77 24.43
CA GLY A 786 -3.92 -14.56 23.88
C GLY A 786 -3.40 -13.67 25.01
N THR A 787 -3.10 -12.41 24.68
CA THR A 787 -2.78 -11.40 25.69
C THR A 787 -4.04 -10.73 26.25
N ALA A 788 -5.10 -10.65 25.44
CA ALA A 788 -6.38 -10.07 25.83
C ALA A 788 -7.15 -10.93 26.84
N THR A 789 -7.73 -10.28 27.84
CA THR A 789 -8.46 -10.80 29.00
C THR A 789 -9.97 -10.78 28.79
N ASN A 790 -10.61 -11.95 28.91
CA ASN A 790 -12.06 -12.10 28.82
C ASN A 790 -12.79 -11.35 29.95
N GLY A 791 -13.75 -10.50 29.57
CA GLY A 791 -14.54 -9.69 30.49
C GLY A 791 -13.94 -8.31 30.78
N THR A 792 -12.70 -8.06 30.36
CA THR A 792 -12.09 -6.73 30.31
C THR A 792 -12.10 -6.27 28.85
N ASP A 793 -11.37 -6.95 27.97
CA ASP A 793 -11.04 -6.45 26.62
C ASP A 793 -12.01 -6.96 25.54
N TYR A 794 -12.75 -8.03 25.84
CA TYR A 794 -13.81 -8.57 24.98
C TYR A 794 -14.87 -9.31 25.79
N THR A 795 -16.07 -9.44 25.22
CA THR A 795 -17.18 -10.17 25.85
C THR A 795 -17.07 -11.68 25.66
N ASN A 796 -17.58 -12.46 26.62
CA ASN A 796 -17.37 -13.91 26.69
C ASN A 796 -17.84 -14.66 25.42
N ILE A 797 -16.89 -15.32 24.74
CA ILE A 797 -17.16 -16.23 23.60
C ILE A 797 -17.57 -17.62 24.12
N PRO A 798 -18.62 -18.26 23.58
CA PRO A 798 -19.02 -19.60 23.97
C PRO A 798 -17.95 -20.66 23.62
N ASN A 799 -17.80 -21.65 24.49
CA ASN A 799 -16.83 -22.74 24.39
C ASN A 799 -17.14 -23.74 23.24
N THR A 800 -18.27 -23.54 22.57
CA THR A 800 -18.72 -24.35 21.44
C THR A 800 -19.34 -23.48 20.37
N VAL A 801 -19.09 -23.82 19.10
CA VAL A 801 -19.67 -23.18 17.92
C VAL A 801 -20.50 -24.21 17.16
N THR A 802 -21.73 -23.86 16.79
CA THR A 802 -22.63 -24.77 16.06
C THR A 802 -22.72 -24.38 14.59
N PHE A 803 -22.34 -25.30 13.71
CA PHE A 803 -22.67 -25.26 12.29
C PHE A 803 -24.13 -25.68 12.12
N ALA A 804 -24.95 -24.84 11.49
CA ALA A 804 -26.30 -25.21 11.09
C ALA A 804 -26.29 -26.35 10.04
N ALA A 805 -27.37 -27.12 9.97
CA ALA A 805 -27.55 -28.09 8.89
C ALA A 805 -27.50 -27.36 7.53
N ASN A 806 -26.80 -27.97 6.58
CA ASN A 806 -26.46 -27.43 5.26
C ASN A 806 -25.53 -26.20 5.26
N SER A 807 -24.92 -25.83 6.40
CA SER A 807 -23.89 -24.79 6.46
C SER A 807 -22.48 -25.39 6.50
N SER A 808 -21.59 -24.89 5.66
CA SER A 808 -20.14 -25.21 5.69
C SER A 808 -19.34 -24.23 6.55
N THR A 809 -19.93 -23.11 6.99
CA THR A 809 -19.27 -22.10 7.82
C THR A 809 -20.07 -21.78 9.08
N ALA A 810 -19.36 -21.31 10.10
CA ALA A 810 -19.92 -20.72 11.30
C ALA A 810 -19.05 -19.51 11.72
N LEU A 811 -19.70 -18.40 12.06
CA LEU A 811 -19.03 -17.15 12.44
C LEU A 811 -18.97 -17.01 13.95
N VAL A 812 -17.88 -16.44 14.44
CA VAL A 812 -17.68 -16.04 15.84
C VAL A 812 -17.15 -14.62 15.84
N ASN A 813 -17.90 -13.68 16.41
CA ASN A 813 -17.43 -12.32 16.65
C ASN A 813 -16.71 -12.26 18.00
N LEU A 814 -15.58 -11.55 18.06
CA LEU A 814 -14.82 -11.39 19.31
C LEU A 814 -15.51 -10.38 20.25
N ASN A 815 -16.18 -9.37 19.70
CA ASN A 815 -16.96 -8.35 20.45
C ASN A 815 -16.09 -7.65 21.52
N VAL A 816 -15.15 -6.84 21.03
CA VAL A 816 -14.23 -6.00 21.82
C VAL A 816 -15.00 -5.07 22.77
N THR A 817 -14.45 -4.85 23.95
CA THR A 817 -14.95 -3.89 24.94
C THR A 817 -14.02 -2.68 24.96
N ASP A 818 -14.58 -1.48 24.81
CA ASP A 818 -13.85 -0.22 24.97
C ASP A 818 -13.71 0.10 26.46
N ASP A 819 -12.49 0.41 26.94
CA ASP A 819 -12.28 0.85 28.31
C ASP A 819 -11.50 2.17 28.45
N THR A 820 -10.69 2.35 29.49
CA THR A 820 -9.92 3.59 29.74
C THR A 820 -8.47 3.31 30.13
N LEU A 821 -8.03 2.05 30.06
CA LEU A 821 -6.74 1.57 30.51
C LEU A 821 -5.79 1.54 29.31
N VAL A 822 -4.62 2.16 29.47
CA VAL A 822 -3.57 2.10 28.44
C VAL A 822 -2.76 0.83 28.66
N GLU A 823 -2.91 -0.14 27.77
CA GLU A 823 -2.27 -1.45 27.86
C GLU A 823 -1.54 -1.92 26.59
N GLY A 824 -1.70 -1.21 25.47
CA GLY A 824 -1.05 -1.52 24.20
C GLY A 824 -1.85 -2.49 23.34
N PRO A 825 -1.42 -2.75 22.09
CA PRO A 825 -2.12 -3.69 21.23
C PRO A 825 -2.09 -5.11 21.79
N GLU A 826 -3.24 -5.78 21.74
CA GLU A 826 -3.42 -7.11 22.31
C GLU A 826 -3.81 -8.16 21.26
N THR A 827 -3.82 -9.43 21.66
CA THR A 827 -4.17 -10.56 20.80
C THR A 827 -5.25 -11.42 21.42
N ALA A 828 -6.22 -11.84 20.61
CA ALA A 828 -7.18 -12.89 20.92
C ALA A 828 -7.06 -14.04 19.89
N ILE A 829 -6.70 -15.21 20.37
CA ILE A 829 -6.39 -16.41 19.58
C ILE A 829 -7.49 -17.44 19.82
N LEU A 830 -8.32 -17.69 18.80
CA LEU A 830 -9.34 -18.73 18.82
C LEU A 830 -8.76 -20.04 18.30
N THR A 831 -8.85 -21.10 19.10
CA THR A 831 -8.36 -22.44 18.79
C THR A 831 -9.49 -23.45 18.76
N VAL A 832 -9.60 -24.21 17.66
CA VAL A 832 -10.49 -25.37 17.55
C VAL A 832 -9.87 -26.54 18.31
N THR A 833 -10.62 -27.11 19.24
CA THR A 833 -10.17 -28.22 20.08
C THR A 833 -10.84 -29.53 19.68
N SER A 834 -10.29 -30.65 20.14
CA SER A 834 -10.83 -31.98 19.81
C SER A 834 -12.24 -32.20 20.35
N GLY A 835 -13.04 -32.97 19.61
CA GLY A 835 -14.43 -33.27 19.95
C GLY A 835 -14.93 -34.51 19.21
N THR A 836 -16.23 -34.81 19.33
CA THR A 836 -16.86 -35.97 18.68
C THR A 836 -17.52 -35.57 17.36
N GLY A 837 -17.31 -36.35 16.29
CA GLY A 837 -17.99 -36.15 15.01
C GLY A 837 -17.29 -35.22 14.03
N TYR A 838 -16.04 -34.84 14.29
CA TYR A 838 -15.17 -34.07 13.39
C TYR A 838 -13.69 -34.34 13.70
N THR A 839 -12.80 -33.95 12.80
CA THR A 839 -11.35 -33.90 13.01
C THR A 839 -10.87 -32.44 12.97
N VAL A 840 -9.82 -32.11 13.72
CA VAL A 840 -9.22 -30.77 13.72
C VAL A 840 -8.25 -30.67 12.54
N GLY A 841 -8.41 -29.66 11.70
CA GLY A 841 -7.55 -29.41 10.55
C GLY A 841 -6.22 -28.77 10.92
N THR A 842 -5.34 -28.62 9.93
CA THR A 842 -3.99 -28.04 10.10
C THR A 842 -4.04 -26.58 10.56
N SER A 843 -5.02 -25.81 10.09
CA SER A 843 -5.31 -24.43 10.57
C SER A 843 -6.27 -24.47 11.75
N ALA A 844 -5.77 -24.94 12.90
CA ALA A 844 -6.57 -25.13 14.11
C ALA A 844 -6.72 -23.85 14.96
N SER A 845 -5.97 -22.79 14.68
CA SER A 845 -5.99 -21.54 15.44
C SER A 845 -5.96 -20.31 14.54
N ALA A 846 -6.63 -19.25 14.96
CA ALA A 846 -6.64 -17.95 14.28
C ALA A 846 -6.48 -16.81 15.29
N THR A 847 -5.74 -15.77 14.90
CA THR A 847 -5.45 -14.60 15.75
C THR A 847 -6.19 -13.38 15.23
N VAL A 848 -6.84 -12.66 16.14
CA VAL A 848 -7.36 -11.30 15.95
C VAL A 848 -6.52 -10.38 16.84
N ASN A 849 -6.06 -9.25 16.28
CA ASN A 849 -5.35 -8.23 17.03
C ASN A 849 -6.35 -7.16 17.46
N ILE A 850 -6.31 -6.74 18.73
CA ILE A 850 -7.12 -5.68 19.31
C ILE A 850 -6.24 -4.43 19.41
N ALA A 851 -6.61 -3.35 18.73
CA ALA A 851 -5.92 -2.07 18.86
C ALA A 851 -6.48 -1.25 20.03
N ASP A 852 -5.60 -0.88 20.95
CA ASP A 852 -5.84 0.04 22.07
C ASP A 852 -5.98 1.48 21.55
N ASN A 853 -7.04 2.18 21.95
CA ASN A 853 -7.36 3.53 21.51
C ASN A 853 -7.07 4.63 22.56
N ASP A 854 -6.54 4.29 23.73
CA ASP A 854 -6.38 5.17 24.90
C ASP A 854 -5.02 5.91 24.95
N PHE A 855 -4.13 5.71 23.97
CA PHE A 855 -2.85 6.44 23.89
C PHE A 855 -3.05 7.94 23.59
N ARG A 856 -2.39 8.78 24.41
CA ARG A 856 -2.44 10.25 24.28
C ARG A 856 -1.47 10.73 23.22
N SER A 857 -1.81 11.77 22.48
CA SER A 857 -0.91 12.38 21.49
C SER A 857 -0.25 13.64 22.02
N ILE A 858 1.06 13.80 21.78
CA ILE A 858 1.82 15.02 22.09
C ILE A 858 1.92 15.89 20.83
N ASN A 859 1.44 17.12 20.90
CA ASN A 859 1.44 18.07 19.79
C ASN A 859 2.25 19.32 20.16
N LEU A 860 3.22 19.69 19.33
CA LEU A 860 3.85 21.02 19.39
C LEU A 860 2.89 22.09 18.87
N SER A 861 3.05 23.31 19.40
CA SER A 861 2.43 24.52 18.87
C SER A 861 2.87 24.78 17.42
N ALA A 862 2.05 25.57 16.70
CA ALA A 862 2.28 25.94 15.31
C ALA A 862 3.66 26.60 15.08
N ASN A 863 4.05 26.71 13.81
CA ASN A 863 5.26 27.42 13.38
C ASN A 863 5.33 28.80 14.03
N GLN A 864 6.56 29.24 14.33
CA GLN A 864 6.80 30.54 14.96
C GLN A 864 7.54 31.44 13.98
N THR A 865 7.30 32.74 14.09
CA THR A 865 8.13 33.77 13.47
C THR A 865 8.58 34.70 14.57
N ILE A 866 9.86 34.99 14.64
CA ILE A 866 10.44 35.85 15.67
C ILE A 866 11.36 36.88 15.03
N VAL A 867 11.16 38.14 15.43
CA VAL A 867 11.97 39.25 14.92
C VAL A 867 13.20 39.40 15.80
N GLU A 868 14.39 39.31 15.20
CA GLU A 868 15.65 39.58 15.88
C GLU A 868 15.87 41.10 16.04
N GLY A 869 16.53 41.47 17.14
CA GLY A 869 16.85 42.87 17.43
C GLY A 869 15.72 43.67 18.08
N PHE A 870 15.81 43.87 19.42
CA PHE A 870 15.57 45.15 20.12
C PHE A 870 15.64 45.00 21.66
N THR A 871 15.68 43.79 22.22
CA THR A 871 15.78 43.58 23.67
C THR A 871 16.67 42.39 24.08
N SER A 872 17.35 42.51 25.22
CA SER A 872 18.17 41.47 25.89
C SER A 872 17.38 40.17 26.19
N PRO A 873 18.06 39.03 26.40
CA PRO A 873 17.94 37.82 25.56
C PRO A 873 16.50 37.47 25.17
N GLN A 874 16.31 37.22 23.88
CA GLN A 874 15.03 36.82 23.30
C GLN A 874 14.94 35.28 23.26
N THR A 875 13.75 34.74 23.52
CA THR A 875 13.49 33.29 23.45
C THR A 875 12.19 33.04 22.71
N VAL A 876 12.18 32.09 21.79
CA VAL A 876 10.95 31.54 21.22
C VAL A 876 10.48 30.36 22.10
N GLY A 877 9.22 30.40 22.52
CA GLY A 877 8.61 29.39 23.38
C GLY A 877 7.64 28.52 22.59
N TYR A 878 7.79 27.20 22.72
CA TYR A 878 6.89 26.22 22.11
C TYR A 878 6.12 25.48 23.18
N THR A 879 4.81 25.41 23.02
CA THR A 879 3.97 24.61 23.92
C THR A 879 3.79 23.22 23.34
N ALA A 880 4.16 22.19 24.08
CA ALA A 880 3.80 20.81 23.79
C ALA A 880 2.56 20.44 24.62
N THR A 881 1.49 20.00 23.96
CA THR A 881 0.19 19.65 24.57
C THR A 881 -0.14 18.18 24.38
N LEU A 882 -0.62 17.54 25.44
CA LEU A 882 -1.26 16.23 25.39
C LEU A 882 -2.72 16.38 24.91
N SER A 883 -3.21 15.39 24.16
CA SER A 883 -4.64 15.31 23.76
C SER A 883 -5.60 15.22 24.97
N SER A 884 -5.13 14.73 26.12
CA SER A 884 -5.87 14.67 27.38
C SER A 884 -4.92 14.45 28.57
N ALA A 885 -5.40 14.59 29.80
CA ALA A 885 -4.57 14.45 31.01
C ALA A 885 -4.24 12.98 31.32
N SER A 886 -2.97 12.64 31.55
CA SER A 886 -2.53 11.27 31.86
C SER A 886 -2.44 10.97 33.35
N PRO A 887 -2.87 9.79 33.83
CA PRO A 887 -2.57 9.33 35.19
C PRO A 887 -1.13 8.82 35.34
N GLN A 888 -0.42 8.60 34.23
CA GLN A 888 0.96 8.14 34.19
C GLN A 888 1.90 9.27 33.71
N THR A 889 3.17 9.21 34.12
CA THR A 889 4.18 10.13 33.60
C THR A 889 4.43 9.85 32.12
N ILE A 890 4.44 10.91 31.30
CA ILE A 890 4.80 10.87 29.88
C ILE A 890 6.11 11.62 29.70
N THR A 891 7.05 11.06 28.93
CA THR A 891 8.27 11.76 28.53
C THR A 891 8.40 11.80 27.02
N VAL A 892 9.08 12.82 26.49
CA VAL A 892 9.41 12.95 25.06
C VAL A 892 10.70 13.72 24.91
N GLN A 893 11.57 13.30 23.99
CA GLN A 893 12.80 14.02 23.67
C GLN A 893 12.50 15.18 22.73
N TYR A 894 13.27 16.25 22.82
CA TYR A 894 13.22 17.36 21.87
C TYR A 894 14.63 17.80 21.46
N ALA A 895 14.77 18.26 20.23
CA ALA A 895 16.02 18.83 19.71
C ALA A 895 15.78 19.84 18.58
N THR A 896 16.61 20.87 18.52
CA THR A 896 16.66 21.81 17.40
C THR A 896 17.61 21.34 16.29
N THR A 897 17.31 21.68 15.05
CA THR A 897 18.15 21.43 13.87
C THR A 897 18.19 22.67 12.99
N ASN A 898 19.37 22.99 12.46
CA ASN A 898 19.57 24.13 11.55
C ASN A 898 18.70 23.99 10.30
N GLY A 899 18.16 25.11 9.83
CA GLY A 899 17.66 25.28 8.47
C GLY A 899 18.62 26.22 7.74
N THR A 900 18.12 27.38 7.32
CA THR A 900 18.99 28.49 6.91
C THR A 900 19.64 29.20 8.09
N ALA A 901 18.99 29.21 9.27
CA ALA A 901 19.57 29.69 10.51
C ALA A 901 20.53 28.65 11.09
N THR A 902 21.69 29.11 11.55
CA THR A 902 22.79 28.34 12.12
C THR A 902 22.90 28.51 13.63
N ALA A 903 22.88 27.39 14.36
CA ALA A 903 23.11 27.41 15.80
C ALA A 903 24.48 28.00 16.16
N GLY A 904 24.50 28.96 17.09
CA GLY A 904 25.68 29.69 17.53
C GLY A 904 25.86 31.06 16.88
N SER A 905 25.21 31.31 15.74
CA SER A 905 25.07 32.64 15.14
C SER A 905 23.71 33.23 15.45
N ASP A 906 22.63 32.49 15.12
CA ASP A 906 21.27 33.08 15.04
C ASP A 906 20.37 32.54 16.17
N TYR A 907 20.68 31.35 16.68
CA TYR A 907 20.00 30.77 17.84
C TYR A 907 20.91 29.84 18.64
N THR A 908 20.52 29.51 19.87
CA THR A 908 21.23 28.51 20.69
C THR A 908 20.62 27.12 20.48
N SER A 909 21.41 26.17 19.99
CA SER A 909 20.97 24.78 19.86
C SER A 909 20.53 24.24 21.22
N THR A 910 19.31 23.68 21.27
CA THR A 910 18.70 23.16 22.48
C THR A 910 18.21 21.74 22.25
N ASN A 911 18.51 20.83 23.18
CA ASN A 911 17.95 19.49 23.23
C ASN A 911 17.65 19.10 24.70
N GLY A 912 16.77 18.12 24.90
CA GLY A 912 16.44 17.64 26.24
C GLY A 912 15.28 16.67 26.28
N THR A 913 14.85 16.35 27.51
CA THR A 913 13.68 15.52 27.80
C THR A 913 12.57 16.39 28.38
N LEU A 914 11.44 16.46 27.70
CA LEU A 914 10.22 17.05 28.22
C LEU A 914 9.46 16.00 29.03
N THR A 915 9.05 16.33 30.25
CA THR A 915 8.32 15.42 31.15
C THR A 915 6.96 16.01 31.51
N PHE A 916 5.89 15.28 31.25
CA PHE A 916 4.55 15.55 31.73
C PHE A 916 4.30 14.66 32.95
N ASN A 917 4.23 15.28 34.12
CA ASN A 917 3.82 14.57 35.34
C ASN A 917 2.33 14.19 35.24
N PRO A 918 1.86 13.20 36.02
CA PRO A 918 0.44 12.85 36.06
C PRO A 918 -0.47 14.07 36.24
N GLY A 919 -1.48 14.18 35.38
CA GLY A 919 -2.44 15.28 35.33
C GLY A 919 -1.99 16.52 34.55
N VAL A 920 -0.70 16.64 34.19
CA VAL A 920 -0.17 17.79 33.43
C VAL A 920 -0.40 17.56 31.94
N THR A 921 -1.07 18.50 31.27
CA THR A 921 -1.41 18.41 29.84
C THR A 921 -0.55 19.28 28.95
N SER A 922 0.26 20.19 29.51
CA SER A 922 1.03 21.15 28.71
C SER A 922 2.39 21.43 29.35
N GLN A 923 3.41 21.53 28.52
CA GLN A 923 4.78 21.89 28.92
C GLN A 923 5.39 22.81 27.85
N VAL A 924 6.33 23.66 28.26
CA VAL A 924 6.96 24.67 27.37
C VAL A 924 8.43 24.34 27.13
N ILE A 925 8.86 24.43 25.87
CA ILE A 925 10.25 24.36 25.42
C ILE A 925 10.66 25.77 24.99
N ASN A 926 11.72 26.32 25.58
CA ASN A 926 12.24 27.64 25.22
C ASN A 926 13.55 27.51 24.44
N ILE A 927 13.64 28.17 23.29
CA ILE A 927 14.85 28.22 22.45
C ILE A 927 15.37 29.67 22.45
N PRO A 928 16.59 29.94 22.93
CA PRO A 928 17.19 31.27 22.87
C PRO A 928 17.52 31.68 21.43
N ILE A 929 17.13 32.91 21.06
CA ILE A 929 17.52 33.56 19.80
C ILE A 929 18.72 34.48 20.10
N LEU A 930 19.73 34.42 19.23
CA LEU A 930 20.93 35.22 19.34
C LEU A 930 20.73 36.46 18.48
N ASN A 931 20.74 37.64 19.12
CA ASN A 931 20.58 38.90 18.42
C ASN A 931 21.94 39.43 17.96
N ASP A 932 22.01 39.93 16.74
CA ASP A 932 23.10 40.78 16.30
C ASP A 932 22.62 42.13 15.71
N SER A 933 23.44 42.76 14.87
CA SER A 933 23.15 44.07 14.26
C SER A 933 23.35 44.09 12.75
N LEU A 934 23.65 42.93 12.16
CA LEU A 934 23.60 42.73 10.73
C LEU A 934 22.13 42.70 10.32
N ASN A 935 21.86 43.10 9.08
CA ASN A 935 20.53 42.98 8.52
C ASN A 935 20.54 41.79 7.56
N GLU A 936 19.90 40.70 7.94
CA GLU A 936 19.94 39.43 7.20
C GLU A 936 18.60 39.14 6.50
N ALA A 937 18.61 38.15 5.61
CA ALA A 937 17.38 37.65 5.01
C ALA A 937 16.71 36.68 6.00
N ASN A 938 15.40 36.48 5.91
CA ASN A 938 14.70 35.56 6.81
C ASN A 938 15.35 34.17 6.84
N GLU A 939 15.66 33.72 8.05
CA GLU A 939 16.32 32.45 8.29
C GLU A 939 15.42 31.48 9.05
N THR A 940 15.73 30.18 9.04
CA THR A 940 14.87 29.17 9.66
C THR A 940 15.63 28.12 10.44
N PHE A 941 15.05 27.63 11.54
CA PHE A 941 15.46 26.39 12.21
C PHE A 941 14.23 25.55 12.59
N THR A 942 14.43 24.25 12.84
CA THR A 942 13.34 23.32 13.19
C THR A 942 13.49 22.81 14.61
N LEU A 943 12.41 22.76 15.38
CA LEU A 943 12.30 21.99 16.64
C LEU A 943 11.56 20.68 16.35
N SER A 944 12.13 19.54 16.79
CA SER A 944 11.54 18.22 16.63
C SER A 944 11.37 17.50 17.98
N LEU A 945 10.26 16.77 18.12
CA LEU A 945 10.02 15.78 19.18
C LEU A 945 10.38 14.37 18.70
N SER A 946 10.90 13.54 19.60
CA SER A 946 11.22 12.14 19.33
C SER A 946 11.08 11.26 20.58
N SER A 947 11.02 9.94 20.37
CA SER A 947 11.06 8.93 21.44
C SER A 947 10.08 9.19 22.61
N PRO A 948 8.76 9.34 22.35
CA PRO A 948 7.80 9.48 23.43
C PRO A 948 7.69 8.18 24.25
N THR A 949 7.35 8.29 25.53
CA THR A 949 6.95 7.17 26.40
C THR A 949 5.54 7.40 26.90
N ASN A 950 4.71 6.34 26.94
CA ASN A 950 3.30 6.39 27.36
C ASN A 950 2.42 7.37 26.56
N ALA A 951 2.85 7.73 25.34
CA ALA A 951 2.16 8.63 24.43
C ALA A 951 2.64 8.41 22.99
N ASN A 952 1.83 8.85 22.02
CA ASN A 952 2.17 8.93 20.62
C ASN A 952 2.57 10.37 20.24
N LEU A 953 3.36 10.55 19.19
CA LEU A 953 3.60 11.87 18.63
C LEU A 953 2.46 12.25 17.68
N GLY A 954 1.89 13.44 17.88
CA GLY A 954 1.05 14.11 16.89
C GLY A 954 1.89 15.08 16.07
N ILE A 955 1.71 16.38 16.26
CA ILE A 955 2.57 17.42 15.68
C ILE A 955 3.96 17.33 16.32
N SER A 956 4.86 16.62 15.67
CA SER A 956 6.22 16.35 16.17
C SER A 956 7.28 17.32 15.69
N LYS A 957 6.95 18.22 14.77
CA LYS A 957 7.90 19.21 14.22
C LYS A 957 7.23 20.56 14.04
N THR A 958 8.01 21.60 14.24
CA THR A 958 7.61 22.99 14.02
C THR A 958 8.83 23.78 13.54
N VAL A 959 8.60 24.71 12.62
CA VAL A 959 9.64 25.57 12.05
C VAL A 959 9.55 26.94 12.70
N THR A 960 10.70 27.49 13.10
CA THR A 960 10.83 28.92 13.42
C THR A 960 11.50 29.63 12.27
N THR A 961 10.90 30.76 11.86
CA THR A 961 11.54 31.76 11.02
C THR A 961 12.06 32.89 11.90
N ILE A 962 13.34 33.23 11.75
CA ILE A 962 13.98 34.42 12.33
C ILE A 962 13.97 35.50 11.26
N THR A 963 13.51 36.71 11.60
CA THR A 963 13.39 37.84 10.65
C THR A 963 14.07 39.08 11.20
N ASP A 964 14.58 39.95 10.33
CA ASP A 964 15.30 41.16 10.73
C ASP A 964 14.45 42.45 10.68
N THR A 965 14.90 43.49 11.39
CA THR A 965 14.36 44.86 11.32
C THR A 965 15.37 45.85 10.77
N LEU A 966 15.09 46.38 9.57
CA LEU A 966 15.82 47.51 9.03
C LEU A 966 15.43 48.79 9.79
N THR A 967 16.41 49.43 10.42
CA THR A 967 16.23 50.76 11.02
C THR A 967 16.79 51.85 10.10
N ALA A 968 15.99 52.87 9.80
CA ALA A 968 16.38 53.94 8.87
C ALA A 968 16.18 55.34 9.48
N SER A 969 17.13 56.24 9.25
CA SER A 969 17.03 57.67 9.62
C SER A 969 16.92 58.59 8.39
N VAL A 970 16.73 57.99 7.22
CA VAL A 970 16.52 58.62 5.91
C VAL A 970 15.35 57.93 5.21
N THR A 971 14.75 58.58 4.22
CA THR A 971 13.74 57.92 3.38
C THR A 971 14.34 56.67 2.72
N THR A 972 13.67 55.54 2.87
CA THR A 972 14.20 54.24 2.44
C THR A 972 13.13 53.33 1.84
N THR A 973 13.57 52.38 1.03
CA THR A 973 12.77 51.25 0.54
C THR A 973 13.37 49.96 1.08
N LEU A 974 12.52 49.03 1.55
CA LEU A 974 12.97 47.72 2.00
C LEU A 974 13.62 46.96 0.84
N PRO A 975 14.78 46.32 1.04
CA PRO A 975 15.32 45.37 0.06
C PRO A 975 14.47 44.10 0.04
N ASP A 976 14.70 43.24 -0.97
CA ASP A 976 14.05 41.93 -1.03
C ASP A 976 14.41 41.07 0.20
N ASN A 977 13.43 40.34 0.76
CA ASN A 977 13.56 39.42 1.90
C ASN A 977 13.86 40.07 3.26
N VAL A 978 13.58 41.35 3.40
CA VAL A 978 13.57 42.06 4.68
C VAL A 978 12.20 42.70 4.81
N GLU A 979 11.45 42.27 5.82
CA GLU A 979 10.03 42.60 5.91
C GLU A 979 9.70 43.64 6.99
N ASN A 980 10.60 43.92 7.96
CA ASN A 980 10.33 44.89 9.01
C ASN A 980 11.12 46.20 8.79
N LEU A 981 10.44 47.35 8.74
CA LEU A 981 11.04 48.68 8.64
C LEU A 981 10.62 49.57 9.81
N THR A 982 11.60 50.14 10.51
CA THR A 982 11.38 51.18 11.52
C THR A 982 12.10 52.48 11.13
N LEU A 983 11.32 53.55 10.93
CA LEU A 983 11.85 54.90 10.73
C LEU A 983 12.21 55.53 12.09
N THR A 984 13.34 56.22 12.13
CA THR A 984 13.87 56.85 13.35
C THR A 984 14.11 58.35 13.15
N GLY A 985 14.37 59.06 14.26
CA GLY A 985 14.60 60.50 14.25
C GLY A 985 13.33 61.35 14.21
N THR A 986 13.50 62.64 13.90
CA THR A 986 12.44 63.65 13.91
C THR A 986 12.25 64.34 12.56
N ALA A 987 12.94 63.88 11.52
CA ALA A 987 12.77 64.39 10.17
C ALA A 987 11.58 63.71 9.50
N ALA A 988 10.85 64.44 8.64
CA ALA A 988 9.78 63.88 7.81
C ALA A 988 10.39 63.02 6.69
N ILE A 989 10.60 61.75 7.00
CA ILE A 989 11.13 60.71 6.10
C ILE A 989 10.04 59.69 5.78
N ASN A 990 10.22 58.93 4.72
CA ASN A 990 9.21 57.99 4.23
C ASN A 990 9.76 56.56 4.18
N GLY A 991 8.88 55.58 4.29
CA GLY A 991 9.19 54.16 4.18
C GLY A 991 8.40 53.54 3.03
N THR A 992 9.09 52.77 2.19
CA THR A 992 8.44 51.91 1.20
C THR A 992 8.82 50.46 1.49
N GLY A 993 7.83 49.58 1.46
CA GLY A 993 7.96 48.13 1.55
C GLY A 993 8.55 47.51 0.28
N ASN A 994 8.56 46.18 0.26
CA ASN A 994 8.87 45.35 -0.90
C ASN A 994 7.58 44.66 -1.38
N ALA A 995 7.65 43.53 -2.10
CA ALA A 995 6.44 42.83 -2.57
C ALA A 995 5.94 41.71 -1.62
N GLY A 996 6.58 41.57 -0.47
CA GLY A 996 6.22 40.62 0.59
C GLY A 996 5.41 41.29 1.70
N ASN A 997 5.06 40.54 2.74
CA ASN A 997 4.26 41.01 3.86
C ASN A 997 5.11 41.88 4.79
N ASN A 998 4.99 43.19 4.75
CA ASN A 998 5.85 44.11 5.47
C ASN A 998 5.25 44.65 6.77
N VAL A 999 6.08 44.90 7.77
CA VAL A 999 5.73 45.61 8.99
C VAL A 999 6.40 46.98 8.98
N LEU A 1000 5.61 48.04 8.85
CA LEU A 1000 6.09 49.41 8.68
C LEU A 1000 5.77 50.27 9.90
N THR A 1001 6.81 50.82 10.54
CA THR A 1001 6.68 51.76 11.67
C THR A 1001 7.26 53.14 11.32
N GLY A 1002 6.44 54.18 11.43
CA GLY A 1002 6.84 55.59 11.25
C GLY A 1002 7.60 56.17 12.44
N ASN A 1003 8.19 57.35 12.25
CA ASN A 1003 8.82 58.12 13.32
C ASN A 1003 7.86 59.21 13.86
N SER A 1004 8.39 60.21 14.56
CA SER A 1004 7.57 61.28 15.20
C SER A 1004 7.12 62.41 14.27
N ALA A 1005 7.57 62.40 13.01
CA ALA A 1005 7.24 63.40 12.01
C ALA A 1005 6.22 62.82 11.00
N ASN A 1006 5.62 63.68 10.19
CA ASN A 1006 4.71 63.24 9.14
C ASN A 1006 5.43 62.30 8.15
N ASN A 1007 5.02 61.04 8.11
CA ASN A 1007 5.57 60.01 7.23
C ASN A 1007 4.59 59.63 6.12
N THR A 1008 5.14 59.21 4.98
CA THR A 1008 4.43 58.36 4.02
C THR A 1008 4.97 56.94 4.15
N LEU A 1009 4.07 55.99 4.42
CA LEU A 1009 4.37 54.56 4.51
C LEU A 1009 3.61 53.85 3.39
N ALA A 1010 4.31 53.06 2.57
CA ALA A 1010 3.72 52.34 1.44
C ALA A 1010 4.17 50.88 1.47
N GLY A 1011 3.25 49.92 1.58
CA GLY A 1011 3.54 48.48 1.70
C GLY A 1011 3.76 47.82 0.35
N LEU A 1012 2.94 48.17 -0.64
CA LEU A 1012 2.96 47.74 -2.05
C LEU A 1012 2.06 46.52 -2.33
N ASN A 1013 2.66 45.34 -2.44
CA ASN A 1013 1.95 44.06 -2.54
C ASN A 1013 2.39 43.23 -1.35
N GLY A 1014 1.58 42.26 -0.96
CA GLY A 1014 1.74 41.54 0.30
C GLY A 1014 0.62 41.90 1.26
N ASN A 1015 0.55 41.17 2.37
CA ASN A 1015 -0.32 41.49 3.49
C ASN A 1015 0.47 42.34 4.47
N ASP A 1016 0.33 43.66 4.38
CA ASP A 1016 1.17 44.62 5.09
C ASP A 1016 0.56 45.03 6.43
N THR A 1017 1.41 45.36 7.40
CA THR A 1017 1.03 45.82 8.74
C THR A 1017 1.67 47.16 9.07
N TYR A 1018 0.84 48.15 9.38
CA TYR A 1018 1.24 49.50 9.73
C TYR A 1018 1.11 49.71 11.24
N VAL A 1019 2.24 49.77 11.95
CA VAL A 1019 2.26 49.77 13.41
C VAL A 1019 2.36 51.20 13.96
N PHE A 1020 1.45 51.53 14.87
CA PHE A 1020 1.38 52.83 15.51
C PHE A 1020 1.30 52.72 17.03
N VAL A 1021 2.26 53.34 17.71
CA VAL A 1021 2.26 53.48 19.18
C VAL A 1021 1.95 54.94 19.53
N ALA A 1022 0.67 55.32 19.43
CA ALA A 1022 0.20 56.70 19.50
C ALA A 1022 0.11 57.27 20.95
N LYS A 1023 1.08 56.90 21.82
CA LYS A 1023 1.26 57.44 23.18
C LYS A 1023 2.06 58.74 23.23
N SER A 1024 2.77 59.06 22.15
CA SER A 1024 3.53 60.30 21.92
C SER A 1024 3.23 60.81 20.51
N GLY A 1025 3.49 62.09 20.23
CA GLY A 1025 3.19 62.69 18.92
C GLY A 1025 3.89 61.95 17.77
N LEU A 1026 3.10 61.40 16.85
CA LEU A 1026 3.54 60.77 15.59
C LEU A 1026 3.29 61.68 14.38
N GLY A 1027 2.41 62.68 14.51
CA GLY A 1027 2.18 63.66 13.45
C GLY A 1027 0.99 63.27 12.56
N THR A 1028 1.08 63.62 11.28
CA THR A 1028 0.08 63.30 10.26
C THR A 1028 0.68 62.39 9.21
N ASP A 1029 0.33 61.10 9.27
CA ASP A 1029 0.92 60.08 8.42
C ASP A 1029 -0.02 59.69 7.29
N THR A 1030 0.59 59.28 6.17
CA THR A 1030 -0.12 58.83 4.97
C THR A 1030 0.22 57.38 4.69
N ILE A 1031 -0.80 56.53 4.63
CA ILE A 1031 -0.69 55.13 4.24
C ILE A 1031 -1.02 55.01 2.76
N ILE A 1032 -0.13 54.37 1.99
CA ILE A 1032 -0.32 54.13 0.56
C ILE A 1032 -0.38 52.63 0.31
N GLU A 1033 -1.58 52.16 0.01
CA GLU A 1033 -1.82 50.80 -0.47
C GLU A 1033 -2.47 50.75 -1.86
N THR A 1034 -2.45 49.54 -2.44
CA THR A 1034 -3.10 49.22 -3.71
C THR A 1034 -4.29 48.28 -3.52
N THR A 1035 -5.31 48.38 -4.38
CA THR A 1035 -6.52 47.53 -4.29
C THR A 1035 -6.28 46.06 -4.64
N THR A 1036 -5.05 45.70 -5.01
CA THR A 1036 -4.61 44.33 -5.32
C THR A 1036 -3.40 43.95 -4.46
N GLY A 1037 -3.09 44.75 -3.43
CA GLY A 1037 -1.86 44.65 -2.63
C GLY A 1037 -1.86 43.39 -1.79
N GLY A 1038 -2.93 43.12 -1.07
CA GLY A 1038 -3.10 41.92 -0.27
C GLY A 1038 -4.22 42.16 0.74
N ILE A 1039 -4.04 41.65 1.95
CA ILE A 1039 -4.89 41.93 3.11
C ILE A 1039 -4.06 42.71 4.13
N ASP A 1040 -4.36 43.99 4.28
CA ASP A 1040 -3.53 44.95 4.99
C ASP A 1040 -4.13 45.35 6.33
N THR A 1041 -3.27 45.64 7.30
CA THR A 1041 -3.64 45.84 8.71
C THR A 1041 -3.07 47.14 9.26
N ILE A 1042 -3.90 47.91 9.97
CA ILE A 1042 -3.44 48.99 10.84
C ILE A 1042 -3.44 48.52 12.28
N ASP A 1043 -2.29 48.56 12.95
CA ASP A 1043 -2.09 48.01 14.30
C ASP A 1043 -1.81 49.10 15.34
N PHE A 1044 -2.72 49.24 16.30
CA PHE A 1044 -2.60 50.13 17.46
C PHE A 1044 -2.39 49.40 18.79
N SER A 1045 -2.10 48.10 18.79
CA SER A 1045 -1.98 47.26 20.00
C SER A 1045 -1.01 47.81 21.06
N GLY A 1046 0.01 48.56 20.65
CA GLY A 1046 0.94 49.26 21.56
C GLY A 1046 0.40 50.55 22.20
N THR A 1047 -0.80 51.00 21.82
CA THR A 1047 -1.42 52.25 22.27
C THR A 1047 -2.31 52.02 23.49
N THR A 1048 -2.22 52.92 24.48
CA THR A 1048 -2.97 52.82 25.75
C THR A 1048 -4.12 53.82 25.88
N GLY A 1049 -4.21 54.78 24.98
CA GLY A 1049 -5.32 55.72 24.90
C GLY A 1049 -6.27 55.37 23.76
N ALA A 1050 -7.53 55.77 23.88
CA ALA A 1050 -8.56 55.54 22.86
C ALA A 1050 -8.12 55.97 21.46
N VAL A 1051 -8.34 55.11 20.47
CA VAL A 1051 -8.14 55.37 19.04
C VAL A 1051 -9.48 55.46 18.31
N LYS A 1052 -9.55 56.35 17.32
CA LYS A 1052 -10.70 56.47 16.43
C LYS A 1052 -10.25 56.30 14.98
N LEU A 1053 -10.57 55.17 14.37
CA LEU A 1053 -10.19 54.84 13.00
C LEU A 1053 -11.42 54.56 12.15
N ASN A 1054 -11.44 55.08 10.92
CA ASN A 1054 -12.38 54.68 9.89
C ASN A 1054 -11.63 54.33 8.60
N LEU A 1055 -11.67 53.05 8.20
CA LEU A 1055 -10.97 52.52 7.03
C LEU A 1055 -11.55 53.03 5.69
N GLY A 1056 -12.76 53.60 5.71
CA GLY A 1056 -13.42 54.20 4.56
C GLY A 1056 -13.12 55.70 4.35
N VAL A 1057 -12.31 56.33 5.23
CA VAL A 1057 -12.03 57.78 5.17
C VAL A 1057 -10.63 58.06 4.61
N THR A 1058 -10.59 58.68 3.43
CA THR A 1058 -9.33 59.05 2.73
C THR A 1058 -8.84 60.46 3.04
N THR A 1059 -9.66 61.30 3.66
CA THR A 1059 -9.21 62.62 4.14
C THR A 1059 -8.56 62.49 5.51
N SER A 1060 -7.73 63.46 5.91
CA SER A 1060 -7.09 63.47 7.23
C SER A 1060 -8.09 63.27 8.36
N GLN A 1061 -7.97 62.13 9.05
CA GLN A 1061 -8.77 61.74 10.19
C GLN A 1061 -7.92 61.80 11.46
N THR A 1062 -8.52 62.25 12.56
CA THR A 1062 -7.84 62.31 13.85
C THR A 1062 -8.04 60.99 14.57
N VAL A 1063 -6.96 60.23 14.74
CA VAL A 1063 -6.97 58.94 15.45
C VAL A 1063 -7.03 59.20 16.95
N ASN A 1064 -6.11 60.02 17.46
CA ASN A 1064 -6.15 60.57 18.81
C ASN A 1064 -5.40 61.91 18.85
N SER A 1065 -5.07 62.44 20.04
CA SER A 1065 -4.35 63.72 20.17
C SER A 1065 -2.93 63.70 19.60
N ASN A 1066 -2.36 62.51 19.36
CA ASN A 1066 -0.97 62.29 18.98
C ASN A 1066 -0.80 61.88 17.51
N LEU A 1067 -1.85 61.41 16.84
CA LEU A 1067 -1.80 60.89 15.48
C LEU A 1067 -3.00 61.33 14.64
N LYS A 1068 -2.71 61.74 13.39
CA LYS A 1068 -3.68 61.82 12.30
C LYS A 1068 -3.26 60.89 11.18
N LEU A 1069 -4.23 60.28 10.50
CA LEU A 1069 -3.98 59.40 9.36
C LEU A 1069 -4.69 59.88 8.09
N ILE A 1070 -4.08 59.57 6.96
CA ILE A 1070 -4.62 59.73 5.61
C ILE A 1070 -4.44 58.37 4.92
N LEU A 1071 -5.51 57.80 4.38
CA LEU A 1071 -5.46 56.54 3.61
C LEU A 1071 -5.51 56.86 2.11
N SER A 1072 -4.74 56.14 1.28
CA SER A 1072 -4.68 56.37 -0.17
C SER A 1072 -6.02 56.15 -0.87
N ALA A 1073 -6.85 55.24 -0.36
CA ALA A 1073 -8.19 54.95 -0.85
C ALA A 1073 -9.08 54.41 0.29
N ASN A 1074 -10.38 54.29 0.04
CA ASN A 1074 -11.38 53.85 1.02
C ASN A 1074 -11.63 52.33 0.99
N ASN A 1075 -10.80 51.60 0.25
CA ASN A 1075 -10.95 50.18 -0.06
C ASN A 1075 -9.58 49.52 -0.32
N VAL A 1076 -8.60 49.82 0.53
CA VAL A 1076 -7.22 49.32 0.43
C VAL A 1076 -6.65 48.87 1.77
N ILE A 1077 -7.47 48.85 2.83
CA ILE A 1077 -7.09 48.34 4.14
C ILE A 1077 -8.28 47.52 4.61
N GLU A 1078 -8.02 46.27 4.94
CA GLU A 1078 -9.02 45.29 5.34
C GLU A 1078 -9.11 45.21 6.87
N ASN A 1079 -8.01 45.40 7.60
CA ASN A 1079 -7.98 45.07 9.02
C ASN A 1079 -7.55 46.24 9.91
N ALA A 1080 -8.04 46.23 11.15
CA ALA A 1080 -7.62 47.15 12.19
C ALA A 1080 -7.58 46.49 13.57
N ILE A 1081 -6.53 46.79 14.33
CA ILE A 1081 -6.33 46.32 15.71
C ILE A 1081 -6.26 47.54 16.62
N GLY A 1082 -7.11 47.57 17.65
CA GLY A 1082 -7.11 48.57 18.71
C GLY A 1082 -6.05 48.31 19.78
N GLY A 1083 -5.96 49.24 20.70
CA GLY A 1083 -5.05 49.23 21.84
C GLY A 1083 -5.70 48.69 23.10
N THR A 1084 -5.37 49.31 24.24
CA THR A 1084 -5.95 49.00 25.56
C THR A 1084 -6.90 50.09 26.08
N GLY A 1085 -7.27 51.04 25.20
CA GLY A 1085 -8.22 52.11 25.49
C GLY A 1085 -9.59 51.81 24.88
N ASN A 1086 -10.60 52.61 25.22
CA ASN A 1086 -11.94 52.45 24.64
C ASN A 1086 -11.96 52.95 23.19
N ASP A 1087 -11.78 52.03 22.26
CA ASP A 1087 -11.50 52.30 20.87
C ASP A 1087 -12.77 52.37 20.04
N ARG A 1088 -12.68 53.09 18.92
CA ARG A 1088 -13.75 53.15 17.94
C ARG A 1088 -13.19 52.84 16.55
N LEU A 1089 -13.38 51.60 16.13
CA LEU A 1089 -12.93 51.08 14.85
C LEU A 1089 -14.12 50.96 13.90
N THR A 1090 -13.97 51.50 12.69
CA THR A 1090 -14.99 51.39 11.64
C THR A 1090 -14.32 50.86 10.37
N GLY A 1091 -14.86 49.79 9.82
CA GLY A 1091 -14.48 49.19 8.56
C GLY A 1091 -14.88 50.02 7.33
N ASN A 1092 -14.97 49.36 6.19
CA ASN A 1092 -15.35 49.91 4.90
C ASN A 1092 -16.29 48.95 4.15
N ALA A 1093 -16.17 48.80 2.83
CA ALA A 1093 -17.04 47.92 2.03
C ALA A 1093 -16.37 46.57 1.69
N LEU A 1094 -15.17 46.33 2.22
CA LEU A 1094 -14.42 45.10 2.08
C LEU A 1094 -14.70 44.19 3.28
N ASN A 1095 -14.34 42.92 3.17
CA ASN A 1095 -14.38 41.98 4.28
C ASN A 1095 -13.31 42.37 5.31
N ASN A 1096 -13.72 42.97 6.42
CA ASN A 1096 -12.82 43.55 7.40
C ASN A 1096 -12.62 42.63 8.62
N THR A 1097 -11.40 42.56 9.15
CA THR A 1097 -11.16 42.02 10.50
C THR A 1097 -10.87 43.16 11.47
N LEU A 1098 -11.79 43.37 12.42
CA LEU A 1098 -11.69 44.40 13.45
C LEU A 1098 -11.49 43.75 14.83
N ASN A 1099 -10.40 44.13 15.50
CA ASN A 1099 -10.09 43.69 16.86
C ASN A 1099 -10.02 44.92 17.77
N GLY A 1100 -10.88 45.01 18.80
CA GLY A 1100 -10.89 46.14 19.73
C GLY A 1100 -9.67 46.14 20.67
N GLY A 1101 -9.23 44.95 21.08
CA GLY A 1101 -8.08 44.80 21.96
C GLY A 1101 -8.52 44.72 23.41
N GLY A 1102 -8.25 45.73 24.22
CA GLY A 1102 -8.81 45.82 25.56
C GLY A 1102 -9.40 47.19 25.81
N GLY A 1103 -10.39 47.27 26.70
CA GLY A 1103 -11.21 48.47 26.85
C GLY A 1103 -12.65 48.16 26.48
N ASN A 1104 -13.52 49.17 26.59
CA ASN A 1104 -14.90 49.04 26.14
C ASN A 1104 -15.01 49.69 24.76
N ASP A 1105 -14.97 48.86 23.74
CA ASP A 1105 -14.72 49.25 22.35
C ASP A 1105 -16.01 49.33 21.54
N GLN A 1106 -15.93 50.04 20.41
CA GLN A 1106 -17.01 50.17 19.44
C GLN A 1106 -16.51 49.77 18.06
N LEU A 1107 -16.94 48.60 17.59
CA LEU A 1107 -16.56 48.03 16.30
C LEU A 1107 -17.74 48.07 15.35
N GLN A 1108 -17.51 48.58 14.14
CA GLN A 1108 -18.51 48.67 13.09
C GLN A 1108 -17.93 48.20 11.75
N GLY A 1109 -18.38 47.07 11.22
CA GLY A 1109 -17.89 46.49 9.96
C GLY A 1109 -18.31 47.28 8.71
N LEU A 1110 -19.60 47.64 8.66
CA LEU A 1110 -20.31 48.29 7.54
C LEU A 1110 -20.75 47.32 6.46
N GLY A 1111 -19.94 47.04 5.44
CA GLY A 1111 -20.33 46.13 4.36
C GLY A 1111 -19.19 45.21 3.98
N GLY A 1112 -19.52 43.98 3.58
CA GLY A 1112 -18.53 42.91 3.46
C GLY A 1112 -18.86 41.81 4.46
N ASP A 1113 -18.21 40.65 4.33
CA ASP A 1113 -18.31 39.58 5.33
C ASP A 1113 -17.25 39.85 6.41
N ASP A 1114 -17.63 40.51 7.50
CA ASP A 1114 -16.69 41.05 8.49
C ASP A 1114 -16.42 40.07 9.65
N ILE A 1115 -15.25 40.19 10.28
CA ILE A 1115 -14.91 39.52 11.54
C ILE A 1115 -14.72 40.57 12.62
N LEU A 1116 -15.56 40.53 13.66
CA LEU A 1116 -15.52 41.48 14.77
C LEU A 1116 -15.16 40.74 16.06
N TRP A 1117 -14.05 41.14 16.68
CA TRP A 1117 -13.62 40.68 18.00
C TRP A 1117 -13.49 41.89 18.92
N GLY A 1118 -14.39 42.01 19.90
CA GLY A 1118 -14.34 43.10 20.87
C GLY A 1118 -13.03 43.07 21.66
N GLY A 1119 -12.79 41.95 22.35
CA GLY A 1119 -11.54 41.72 23.06
C GLY A 1119 -11.79 41.56 24.55
N LEU A 1120 -11.10 42.35 25.37
CA LEU A 1120 -11.33 42.41 26.81
C LEU A 1120 -12.15 43.65 27.17
N GLY A 1121 -13.38 43.48 27.63
CA GLY A 1121 -14.20 44.58 28.14
C GLY A 1121 -15.64 44.45 27.68
N ASP A 1122 -16.47 45.43 27.99
CA ASP A 1122 -17.86 45.41 27.53
C ASP A 1122 -17.97 46.16 26.20
N ASP A 1123 -17.98 45.42 25.09
CA ASP A 1123 -17.86 45.99 23.74
C ASP A 1123 -19.20 46.19 23.03
N ILE A 1124 -19.21 47.04 22.00
CA ILE A 1124 -20.35 47.23 21.10
C ILE A 1124 -19.93 46.79 19.70
N LEU A 1125 -20.56 45.74 19.21
CA LEU A 1125 -20.24 45.12 17.92
C LEU A 1125 -21.38 45.31 16.93
N THR A 1126 -21.08 45.77 15.72
CA THR A 1126 -22.05 45.96 14.63
C THR A 1126 -21.43 45.48 13.32
N GLY A 1127 -21.82 44.32 12.82
CA GLY A 1127 -21.34 43.78 11.54
C GLY A 1127 -21.76 44.69 10.38
N GLY A 1128 -23.03 44.63 10.02
CA GLY A 1128 -23.62 45.51 9.01
C GLY A 1128 -24.27 44.69 7.91
N SER A 1129 -23.87 44.89 6.65
CA SER A 1129 -24.37 44.11 5.52
C SER A 1129 -23.33 43.10 5.04
N GLY A 1130 -23.68 41.81 5.07
CA GLY A 1130 -22.79 40.71 4.69
C GLY A 1130 -23.07 39.52 5.60
N ASN A 1131 -22.24 38.48 5.53
CA ASN A 1131 -22.26 37.37 6.47
C ASN A 1131 -21.20 37.62 7.54
N ASP A 1132 -21.59 38.27 8.63
CA ASP A 1132 -20.63 38.75 9.62
C ASP A 1132 -20.35 37.68 10.69
N THR A 1133 -19.14 37.69 11.22
CA THR A 1133 -18.70 36.79 12.27
C THR A 1133 -18.30 37.55 13.53
N TYR A 1134 -19.02 37.31 14.62
CA TYR A 1134 -18.72 37.84 15.94
C TYR A 1134 -17.87 36.82 16.70
N LEU A 1135 -16.60 37.15 16.92
CA LEU A 1135 -15.59 36.23 17.44
C LEU A 1135 -15.38 36.42 18.95
N PHE A 1136 -15.53 35.34 19.69
CA PHE A 1136 -15.26 35.27 21.13
C PHE A 1136 -14.09 34.34 21.42
N LYS A 1137 -12.97 34.94 21.87
CA LYS A 1137 -11.76 34.22 22.29
C LYS A 1137 -10.98 35.00 23.35
N GLY A 1138 -10.28 34.27 24.20
CA GLY A 1138 -9.35 34.77 25.22
C GLY A 1138 -8.06 33.94 25.28
N ASN A 1139 -7.12 34.34 26.14
CA ASN A 1139 -5.80 33.70 26.27
C ASN A 1139 -5.85 32.42 27.13
N GLY A 1140 -6.61 31.42 26.68
CA GLY A 1140 -6.87 30.18 27.41
C GLY A 1140 -8.33 30.08 27.85
N VAL A 1141 -8.58 29.39 28.96
CA VAL A 1141 -9.93 29.12 29.51
C VAL A 1141 -10.71 30.42 29.73
N PHE A 1142 -12.02 30.38 29.49
CA PHE A 1142 -12.93 31.51 29.72
C PHE A 1142 -12.65 32.20 31.06
N THR A 1143 -12.56 33.53 31.01
CA THR A 1143 -12.48 34.39 32.20
C THR A 1143 -13.46 35.54 32.06
N THR A 1144 -13.96 36.08 33.18
CA THR A 1144 -14.84 37.26 33.17
C THR A 1144 -14.15 38.52 32.65
N ALA A 1145 -12.85 38.48 32.35
CA ALA A 1145 -12.12 39.59 31.76
C ALA A 1145 -12.49 39.83 30.28
N LEU A 1146 -13.13 38.87 29.61
CA LEU A 1146 -13.69 39.07 28.26
C LEU A 1146 -14.84 40.08 28.24
N GLY A 1147 -15.49 40.33 29.39
CA GLY A 1147 -16.65 41.22 29.49
C GLY A 1147 -17.91 40.66 28.83
N VAL A 1148 -18.92 41.52 28.69
CA VAL A 1148 -20.22 41.19 28.07
C VAL A 1148 -20.43 42.08 26.84
N ASP A 1149 -20.29 41.49 25.66
CA ASP A 1149 -20.39 42.22 24.40
C ASP A 1149 -21.84 42.43 23.96
N TYR A 1150 -22.12 43.61 23.44
CA TYR A 1150 -23.42 43.97 22.87
C TYR A 1150 -23.36 43.96 21.34
N ILE A 1151 -23.95 42.94 20.73
CA ILE A 1151 -24.11 42.82 19.28
C ILE A 1151 -25.38 43.58 18.90
N THR A 1152 -25.23 44.72 18.22
CA THR A 1152 -26.34 45.66 18.00
C THR A 1152 -27.40 45.11 17.05
N GLN A 1153 -27.00 44.28 16.10
CA GLN A 1153 -27.85 43.59 15.13
C GLN A 1153 -27.20 42.24 14.80
N PHE A 1154 -28.00 41.18 14.75
CA PHE A 1154 -27.57 39.85 14.31
C PHE A 1154 -28.58 39.33 13.27
N ASP A 1155 -28.10 39.02 12.07
CA ASP A 1155 -28.90 38.50 10.96
C ASP A 1155 -28.86 36.96 10.93
N ILE A 1156 -29.92 36.34 11.46
CA ILE A 1156 -30.04 34.87 11.55
C ILE A 1156 -29.81 34.19 10.19
N GLY A 1157 -29.02 33.13 10.20
CA GLY A 1157 -28.73 32.31 9.02
C GLY A 1157 -27.69 32.90 8.07
N GLN A 1158 -27.34 34.18 8.20
CA GLN A 1158 -26.21 34.82 7.52
C GLN A 1158 -25.04 34.95 8.48
N ASP A 1159 -25.24 35.69 9.57
CA ASP A 1159 -24.21 35.94 10.58
C ASP A 1159 -23.86 34.68 11.38
N LYS A 1160 -22.69 34.72 12.01
CA LYS A 1160 -22.14 33.68 12.86
C LYS A 1160 -21.61 34.23 14.17
N ILE A 1161 -21.84 33.46 15.24
CA ILE A 1161 -21.13 33.59 16.51
C ILE A 1161 -20.04 32.53 16.52
N ALA A 1162 -18.78 32.98 16.46
CA ALA A 1162 -17.63 32.10 16.48
C ALA A 1162 -17.05 31.98 17.90
N LEU A 1163 -16.91 30.75 18.38
CA LEU A 1163 -16.39 30.45 19.72
C LEU A 1163 -15.06 29.70 19.61
N SER A 1164 -14.00 30.22 20.24
CA SER A 1164 -12.72 29.50 20.31
C SER A 1164 -12.77 28.37 21.33
N LYS A 1165 -12.30 27.18 20.94
CA LYS A 1165 -12.22 26.00 21.81
C LYS A 1165 -11.21 26.15 22.95
N ALA A 1166 -10.16 26.95 22.76
CA ALA A 1166 -9.25 27.29 23.85
C ALA A 1166 -9.98 28.01 25.01
N THR A 1167 -10.97 28.85 24.67
CA THR A 1167 -11.75 29.66 25.61
C THR A 1167 -12.96 28.92 26.13
N PHE A 1168 -13.79 28.39 25.25
CA PHE A 1168 -15.01 27.64 25.59
C PHE A 1168 -14.71 26.14 25.71
N ASN A 1169 -13.70 25.80 26.50
CA ASN A 1169 -13.10 24.46 26.55
C ASN A 1169 -14.05 23.34 27.02
N ALA A 1170 -15.07 23.67 27.80
CA ALA A 1170 -16.09 22.71 28.24
C ALA A 1170 -17.13 22.36 27.17
N VAL A 1171 -17.19 23.09 26.05
CA VAL A 1171 -18.02 22.69 24.90
C VAL A 1171 -17.43 21.40 24.32
N ILE A 1172 -18.19 20.32 24.26
CA ILE A 1172 -17.65 18.99 23.88
C ILE A 1172 -17.48 18.79 22.38
N ASN A 1173 -18.20 19.56 21.55
CA ASN A 1173 -18.13 19.46 20.09
C ASN A 1173 -16.73 19.75 19.54
N GLY A 1174 -16.33 19.03 18.49
CA GLY A 1174 -15.08 19.27 17.77
C GLY A 1174 -15.16 20.50 16.83
N VAL A 1175 -14.01 21.03 16.43
CA VAL A 1175 -13.92 22.09 15.40
C VAL A 1175 -14.56 21.59 14.10
N GLY A 1176 -15.38 22.44 13.47
CA GLY A 1176 -16.14 22.10 12.27
C GLY A 1176 -17.37 21.21 12.50
N GLN A 1177 -17.67 20.79 13.73
CA GLN A 1177 -18.94 20.12 14.05
C GLN A 1177 -20.04 21.12 14.43
N ALA A 1178 -21.29 20.74 14.14
CA ALA A 1178 -22.45 21.47 14.63
C ALA A 1178 -22.50 21.46 16.17
N LEU A 1179 -22.86 22.59 16.77
CA LEU A 1179 -22.93 22.74 18.22
C LEU A 1179 -24.14 21.97 18.78
N THR A 1180 -23.94 20.72 19.19
CA THR A 1180 -25.02 19.89 19.74
C THR A 1180 -25.34 20.22 21.21
N ASP A 1181 -24.43 20.93 21.87
CA ASP A 1181 -24.51 21.32 23.28
C ASP A 1181 -25.03 22.76 23.46
N PHE A 1182 -26.13 23.06 22.78
CA PHE A 1182 -26.78 24.38 22.73
C PHE A 1182 -28.25 24.29 23.12
N ALA A 1183 -28.74 25.24 23.93
CA ALA A 1183 -30.15 25.35 24.30
C ALA A 1183 -30.68 26.78 24.22
N VAL A 1184 -31.96 26.91 23.89
CA VAL A 1184 -32.73 28.15 24.01
C VAL A 1184 -33.67 28.04 25.19
N VAL A 1185 -33.67 29.06 26.06
CA VAL A 1185 -34.57 29.15 27.22
C VAL A 1185 -35.43 30.41 27.15
N GLY A 1186 -36.62 30.35 27.75
CA GLY A 1186 -37.57 31.47 27.68
C GLY A 1186 -37.21 32.66 28.57
N ASP A 1187 -36.40 32.46 29.61
CA ASP A 1187 -36.05 33.49 30.61
C ASP A 1187 -34.69 33.20 31.26
N ASP A 1188 -34.00 34.22 31.76
CA ASP A 1188 -32.66 34.11 32.38
C ASP A 1188 -32.65 33.14 33.58
N HIS A 1189 -33.74 33.03 34.34
CA HIS A 1189 -33.80 32.10 35.47
C HIS A 1189 -33.75 30.62 35.05
N LEU A 1190 -33.99 30.33 33.77
CA LEU A 1190 -33.95 28.98 33.19
C LEU A 1190 -32.57 28.61 32.63
N VAL A 1191 -31.60 29.54 32.64
CA VAL A 1191 -30.22 29.26 32.20
C VAL A 1191 -29.54 28.24 33.12
N ASN A 1192 -29.54 28.47 34.44
CA ASN A 1192 -28.88 27.57 35.39
C ASN A 1192 -29.46 26.14 35.42
N PRO A 1193 -30.78 25.94 35.24
CA PRO A 1193 -31.35 24.60 35.05
C PRO A 1193 -31.03 23.92 33.71
N SER A 1194 -30.51 24.63 32.70
CA SER A 1194 -30.16 24.02 31.41
C SER A 1194 -28.94 23.12 31.54
N ASN A 1195 -28.98 21.95 30.90
CA ASN A 1195 -27.82 21.06 30.81
C ASN A 1195 -26.86 21.41 29.66
N ALA A 1196 -27.24 22.36 28.79
CA ALA A 1196 -26.41 22.79 27.67
C ALA A 1196 -25.27 23.70 28.11
N ARG A 1197 -24.12 23.59 27.43
CA ARG A 1197 -22.93 24.42 27.67
C ARG A 1197 -23.07 25.85 27.13
N ILE A 1198 -23.77 26.02 26.01
CA ILE A 1198 -24.13 27.34 25.49
C ILE A 1198 -25.63 27.51 25.59
N VAL A 1199 -26.08 28.59 26.25
CA VAL A 1199 -27.50 28.83 26.50
C VAL A 1199 -27.89 30.23 26.04
N PHE A 1200 -28.89 30.32 25.18
CA PHE A 1200 -29.48 31.59 24.74
C PHE A 1200 -30.79 31.86 25.49
N SER A 1201 -30.92 33.02 26.14
CA SER A 1201 -32.14 33.47 26.81
C SER A 1201 -32.96 34.41 25.94
N GLN A 1202 -34.17 33.97 25.58
CA GLN A 1202 -35.08 34.71 24.72
C GLN A 1202 -35.58 36.01 25.36
N SER A 1203 -35.65 36.09 26.69
CA SER A 1203 -36.18 37.27 27.41
C SER A 1203 -35.24 38.48 27.38
N SER A 1204 -33.93 38.22 27.42
CA SER A 1204 -32.88 39.23 27.56
C SER A 1204 -32.10 39.43 26.26
N GLY A 1205 -32.10 38.42 25.38
CA GLY A 1205 -31.21 38.32 24.23
C GLY A 1205 -29.80 37.88 24.61
N SER A 1206 -29.59 37.39 25.84
CA SER A 1206 -28.26 37.08 26.37
C SER A 1206 -27.80 35.66 26.06
N LEU A 1207 -26.50 35.52 25.83
CA LEU A 1207 -25.78 34.26 25.65
C LEU A 1207 -24.94 33.97 26.89
N PHE A 1208 -25.11 32.75 27.40
CA PHE A 1208 -24.46 32.26 28.59
C PHE A 1208 -23.59 31.04 28.29
N TYR A 1209 -22.45 30.98 28.96
CA TYR A 1209 -21.57 29.83 28.98
C TYR A 1209 -21.65 29.14 30.35
N ASN A 1210 -22.14 27.90 30.35
CA ASN A 1210 -22.24 27.05 31.55
C ASN A 1210 -21.07 26.07 31.55
N GLN A 1211 -20.04 26.31 32.35
CA GLN A 1211 -18.82 25.49 32.28
C GLN A 1211 -19.02 24.06 32.86
N ASP A 1212 -19.86 23.92 33.89
CA ASP A 1212 -19.96 22.67 34.69
C ASP A 1212 -21.01 21.68 34.17
N GLY A 1213 -22.02 22.15 33.42
CA GLY A 1213 -22.96 21.26 32.76
C GLY A 1213 -23.95 20.51 33.62
N ASN A 1214 -24.06 20.84 34.90
CA ASN A 1214 -24.83 20.04 35.85
C ASN A 1214 -26.11 20.76 36.27
N LEU A 1215 -27.20 19.99 36.35
CA LEU A 1215 -28.50 20.41 36.86
C LEU A 1215 -28.37 20.65 38.37
N LEU A 1216 -28.38 21.93 38.76
CA LEU A 1216 -28.51 22.47 40.14
C LEU A 1216 -27.21 22.87 40.85
N GLY A 1217 -26.94 24.17 40.82
CA GLY A 1217 -26.25 24.91 41.89
C GLY A 1217 -24.72 24.92 41.83
N ALA A 1218 -24.12 25.74 40.98
CA ALA A 1218 -22.73 26.18 41.09
C ALA A 1218 -22.48 27.50 40.34
N THR A 1219 -21.46 28.23 40.78
CA THR A 1219 -21.09 29.63 40.50
C THR A 1219 -20.33 29.85 39.18
N SER A 1220 -20.67 29.11 38.13
CA SER A 1220 -19.84 28.88 36.92
C SER A 1220 -20.61 29.07 35.60
N VAL A 1221 -21.68 29.85 35.64
CA VAL A 1221 -22.41 30.31 34.46
C VAL A 1221 -22.07 31.78 34.24
N PHE A 1222 -21.62 32.11 33.03
CA PHE A 1222 -21.16 33.46 32.68
C PHE A 1222 -21.92 33.98 31.47
N GLU A 1223 -22.49 35.17 31.57
CA GLU A 1223 -22.94 35.93 30.41
C GLU A 1223 -21.69 36.42 29.66
N PHE A 1224 -21.67 36.29 28.34
CA PHE A 1224 -20.55 36.76 27.52
C PHE A 1224 -20.97 37.61 26.33
N ALA A 1225 -22.24 37.57 25.93
CA ALA A 1225 -22.76 38.40 24.85
C ALA A 1225 -24.25 38.65 25.00
N ARG A 1226 -24.72 39.73 24.40
CA ARG A 1226 -26.13 40.10 24.31
C ARG A 1226 -26.47 40.61 22.93
N LEU A 1227 -27.57 40.10 22.36
CA LEU A 1227 -28.07 40.49 21.05
C LEU A 1227 -29.11 41.61 21.17
N GLY A 1228 -28.98 42.65 20.35
CA GLY A 1228 -29.83 43.85 20.35
C GLY A 1228 -31.19 43.69 19.68
N ASN A 1229 -31.42 42.58 18.97
CA ASN A 1229 -32.69 42.29 18.29
C ASN A 1229 -33.59 41.44 19.20
N PRO A 1230 -34.70 41.98 19.76
CA PRO A 1230 -35.48 41.27 20.80
C PRO A 1230 -36.29 40.05 20.29
N ASP A 1231 -36.50 39.92 18.98
CA ASP A 1231 -37.40 38.92 18.39
C ASP A 1231 -36.67 37.74 17.71
N ILE A 1232 -35.36 37.59 17.90
CA ILE A 1232 -34.57 36.54 17.24
C ILE A 1232 -34.46 35.28 18.11
N THR A 1233 -34.50 34.11 17.47
CA THR A 1233 -34.20 32.83 18.14
C THR A 1233 -33.03 32.18 17.42
N LEU A 1234 -31.93 31.96 18.14
CA LEU A 1234 -30.74 31.32 17.60
C LEU A 1234 -30.91 29.81 17.44
N SER A 1235 -30.12 29.26 16.53
CA SER A 1235 -30.03 27.84 16.21
C SER A 1235 -28.57 27.37 16.19
N VAL A 1236 -28.35 26.05 16.17
CA VAL A 1236 -27.00 25.48 16.12
C VAL A 1236 -26.21 25.89 14.87
N SER A 1237 -26.89 26.27 13.78
CA SER A 1237 -26.25 26.75 12.55
C SER A 1237 -25.76 28.19 12.63
N ASP A 1238 -26.14 28.94 13.66
CA ASP A 1238 -25.68 30.32 13.88
C ASP A 1238 -24.32 30.36 14.61
N PHE A 1239 -23.78 29.19 14.98
CA PHE A 1239 -22.50 29.08 15.68
C PHE A 1239 -21.44 28.40 14.83
N SER A 1240 -20.19 28.79 15.04
CA SER A 1240 -19.01 28.09 14.54
C SER A 1240 -18.01 27.86 15.68
N LEU A 1241 -17.31 26.73 15.65
CA LEU A 1241 -16.25 26.40 16.60
C LEU A 1241 -14.89 26.51 15.91
N LEU A 1242 -13.99 27.27 16.51
CA LEU A 1242 -12.64 27.52 16.02
C LEU A 1242 -11.59 26.94 16.97
N VAL A 1243 -10.38 26.69 16.45
CA VAL A 1243 -9.23 26.16 17.22
C VAL A 1243 -8.84 27.15 18.32
#